data_AF-A0A7W4YM43-F1
#
_entry.id   AF-A0A7W4YM43-F1
#
_cell.length_a   1.000
_cell.length_b   1.000
_cell.length_c   1.000
_cell.angle_alpha   90.00
_cell.angle_beta   90.00
_cell.angle_gamma   90.00
#
_symmetry.space_group_name_H-M   'P 1'
#
loop_
_entity.id
_entity.type
_entity.pdbx_description
1 polymer ?
#
loop_
_entity_poly.entity_id
_entity_poly.type
_entity_poly.pdbx_seq_one_letter_code
_entity_poly.pdbx_strand_id
1 'polypeptide(L)'
;MRRILVAIVIVVALATGGILISLPVQAASQGSGFGTWAPTSTYGWHGSMVVGGVHTYCIVPGQPAPTGNTVDNGISSSAAGLSSAQLTGINLLVSKYGQTSDPVQAASVGWAVKAIANWHETLHAFGYQGDSLQGAIHWTFSSLASEHDEAVQNLAAAYYTEATNTAAAPASGTGSLSLTIDEADPLRGTVTAHTDVPHASGTLALENGIFVQSGSATIENATPETTYEIQAQAPVAGRGFRVHASGTFSGGFAGAVHHFSTPGGQDTAGPAGRVEVSMSAEDAADRETTFSPVITTQVAARYVPGGRYTDDVTFAAAEGTWARDGGGDYLPVSAIGTVYRTQSEPALADEIPSDAEEVGSLALTSESSSGPTVPYRVESEWELPGPGFYTAVWKINAAEQSDEVAATLPENYSWTEQFGEVSQITMVAAISSRAQPVAAVGGTMSDDIIVDGVVPANGLFVTASVFRAPEGVAPADACTPENLVWENSEPVLVSQPGTITIEAPNVPDFGTYYWQEHARDHEGSSVHVGACGIESETTTAPLPTVTTTALAEADFGAAITDTAHVTGPVPRSGTTDLTFELYHAEGNTEPANACTPETLVETTQPIPVTDEGDYVSPEVRAHQQGSYYWIEYLWYSPSDGGERRLLAQGACGLENETTAVASPEVVTAALERAGVNESFYDNATVTGLAADTDAELVFFVFHNEPDTLPVCTEDTLEYETTVVPLDGSGEYRSPDVSSPTSGTKQWIAELRYRTAADAETLVLAKGTCGDEDESTIVSDLAVTGARDGNGMPVRQLGALGAAVLALGIGMIAISRARRTRRGRFVATLESR
;
A
#
# COMPACT_ATOMS: atom_id res chain seq x y z
N MET A 1 19.04 31.72 53.13
CA MET A 1 19.80 31.63 54.42
C MET A 1 21.08 32.41 54.18
N ARG A 2 21.37 33.58 54.76
CA ARG A 2 21.80 33.92 56.14
C ARG A 2 22.96 33.06 56.72
N ARG A 3 24.18 33.61 56.56
CA ARG A 3 25.44 33.40 57.31
C ARG A 3 26.33 32.19 56.93
N ILE A 4 27.65 32.40 57.16
CA ILE A 4 28.79 31.44 57.11
C ILE A 4 29.29 31.11 55.68
N LEU A 5 30.59 31.19 55.33
CA LEU A 5 31.67 32.10 55.79
C LEU A 5 32.84 32.10 54.77
N VAL A 6 33.38 33.29 54.45
CA VAL A 6 34.77 33.62 54.03
C VAL A 6 35.60 32.56 53.24
N ALA A 7 35.84 32.85 51.96
CA ALA A 7 37.10 32.53 51.26
C ALA A 7 37.36 33.54 50.11
N ILE A 8 38.56 34.11 50.07
CA ILE A 8 39.24 34.78 48.94
C ILE A 8 38.37 35.74 48.07
N VAL A 9 38.31 37.01 48.49
CA VAL A 9 38.09 38.16 47.59
C VAL A 9 39.20 39.19 47.85
N ILE A 10 40.38 38.96 47.26
CA ILE A 10 41.50 39.91 47.22
C ILE A 10 42.25 39.72 45.89
N VAL A 11 42.35 40.77 45.07
CA VAL A 11 43.49 41.09 44.19
C VAL A 11 43.32 42.48 43.56
N VAL A 12 42.11 42.83 43.09
CA VAL A 12 41.82 44.06 42.32
C VAL A 12 41.69 45.33 43.21
N ALA A 13 42.54 45.47 44.23
CA ALA A 13 42.50 46.60 45.18
C ALA A 13 43.88 47.03 45.71
N LEU A 14 44.98 46.69 45.01
CA LEU A 14 46.36 47.07 45.39
C LEU A 14 47.16 47.64 44.20
N ALA A 15 46.65 48.73 43.60
CA ALA A 15 47.36 49.46 42.54
C ALA A 15 47.28 51.01 42.65
N THR A 16 46.55 51.56 43.63
CA THR A 16 46.37 53.02 43.84
C THR A 16 46.95 53.52 45.16
N GLY A 17 47.73 52.69 45.86
CA GLY A 17 48.62 53.11 46.94
C GLY A 17 49.97 53.53 46.36
N GLY A 18 50.22 54.84 46.25
CA GLY A 18 51.45 55.38 45.68
C GLY A 18 52.69 55.12 46.55
N ILE A 19 53.30 53.95 46.41
CA ILE A 19 54.66 53.69 46.90
C ILE A 19 55.60 54.54 46.05
N LEU A 20 56.26 55.51 46.67
CA LEU A 20 57.38 56.24 46.07
C LEU A 20 58.58 55.29 45.96
N ILE A 21 58.60 54.48 44.91
CA ILE A 21 59.77 53.69 44.53
C ILE A 21 60.87 54.68 44.15
N SER A 22 61.92 54.74 44.96
CA SER A 22 63.12 55.49 44.63
C SER A 22 63.79 54.83 43.43
N LEU A 23 63.65 55.44 42.24
CA LEU A 23 64.28 54.98 41.02
C LEU A 23 65.80 54.80 41.23
N PRO A 24 66.43 53.75 40.66
CA PRO A 24 67.82 53.42 40.92
C PRO A 24 68.75 54.45 40.25
N VAL A 25 69.15 55.47 41.02
CA VAL A 25 70.16 56.44 40.57
C VAL A 25 71.51 55.73 40.47
N GLN A 26 71.98 55.55 39.23
CA GLN A 26 73.29 54.99 38.91
C GLN A 26 74.10 56.00 38.11
N ALA A 27 75.40 56.07 38.32
CA ALA A 27 76.26 56.84 37.43
C ALA A 27 76.39 56.11 36.09
N ALA A 28 76.17 56.81 34.97
CA ALA A 28 76.47 56.26 33.66
C ALA A 28 77.97 55.95 33.56
N SER A 29 78.30 54.75 33.06
CA SER A 29 79.68 54.36 32.78
C SER A 29 80.01 54.50 31.29
N GLN A 30 81.30 54.55 31.00
CA GLN A 30 81.82 54.57 29.64
C GLN A 30 81.42 53.28 28.91
N GLY A 31 80.72 53.39 27.79
CA GLY A 31 80.42 52.28 26.89
C GLY A 31 81.50 52.08 25.81
N SER A 32 81.13 51.43 24.72
CA SER A 32 81.98 51.33 23.52
C SER A 32 81.92 52.60 22.69
N GLY A 33 83.07 53.07 22.21
CA GLY A 33 83.21 54.32 21.45
C GLY A 33 84.65 54.84 21.41
N PHE A 34 84.82 56.06 20.90
CA PHE A 34 86.10 56.77 20.81
C PHE A 34 86.07 58.14 21.51
N GLY A 35 87.26 58.62 21.88
CA GLY A 35 87.46 59.92 22.54
C GLY A 35 87.49 59.84 24.06
N THR A 36 87.29 60.99 24.71
CA THR A 36 87.55 61.15 26.15
C THR A 36 86.26 61.13 26.94
N TRP A 37 86.13 60.15 27.83
CA TRP A 37 85.02 60.06 28.80
C TRP A 37 85.15 61.13 29.90
N ALA A 38 84.68 62.34 29.60
CA ALA A 38 84.60 63.48 30.50
C ALA A 38 83.45 64.39 30.06
N PRO A 39 82.85 65.22 30.96
CA PRO A 39 81.74 66.11 30.60
C PRO A 39 82.02 67.00 29.39
N THR A 40 83.24 67.54 29.29
CA THR A 40 83.71 68.31 28.14
C THR A 40 85.14 67.91 27.77
N SER A 41 85.42 67.84 26.48
CA SER A 41 86.74 67.58 25.90
C SER A 41 86.77 68.06 24.44
N THR A 42 87.95 68.27 23.86
CA THR A 42 88.13 68.89 22.53
C THR A 42 87.33 68.23 21.40
N TYR A 43 87.18 66.91 21.47
CA TYR A 43 86.47 66.08 20.49
C TYR A 43 85.43 65.17 21.16
N GLY A 44 84.95 65.54 22.35
CA GLY A 44 83.88 64.84 23.07
C GLY A 44 84.11 63.35 23.36
N TRP A 45 82.98 62.63 23.41
CA TRP A 45 82.86 61.17 23.45
C TRP A 45 81.90 60.73 22.33
N HIS A 46 82.35 59.76 21.53
CA HIS A 46 81.66 59.29 20.34
C HIS A 46 81.40 57.79 20.44
N GLY A 47 80.27 57.44 21.03
CA GLY A 47 79.82 56.07 21.19
C GLY A 47 78.64 55.97 22.15
N SER A 48 78.53 54.80 22.77
CA SER A 48 77.55 54.48 23.81
C SER A 48 78.01 54.89 25.21
N MET A 49 77.04 55.03 26.10
CA MET A 49 77.20 55.02 27.54
C MET A 49 76.44 53.82 28.10
N VAL A 50 76.80 53.32 29.28
CA VAL A 50 76.09 52.19 29.90
C VAL A 50 75.40 52.63 31.18
N VAL A 51 74.09 52.38 31.26
CA VAL A 51 73.21 52.66 32.42
C VAL A 51 72.38 51.41 32.68
N GLY A 52 72.36 50.89 33.91
CA GLY A 52 71.65 49.64 34.22
C GLY A 52 72.15 48.38 33.49
N GLY A 53 73.24 48.47 32.71
CA GLY A 53 73.70 47.41 31.80
C GLY A 53 73.22 47.58 30.34
N VAL A 54 72.40 48.61 30.05
CA VAL A 54 71.90 48.94 28.70
C VAL A 54 72.83 49.96 28.04
N HIS A 55 73.16 49.75 26.76
CA HIS A 55 73.87 50.75 25.96
C HIS A 55 72.89 51.84 25.50
N THR A 56 73.20 53.09 25.85
CA THR A 56 72.36 54.27 25.60
C THR A 56 73.16 55.38 24.92
N TYR A 57 72.50 56.20 24.10
CA TYR A 57 73.14 57.15 23.17
C TYR A 57 72.58 58.56 23.29
N CYS A 58 73.42 59.59 23.23
CA CYS A 58 72.99 60.98 23.43
C CYS A 58 71.99 61.45 22.37
N ILE A 59 70.88 62.05 22.82
CA ILE A 59 69.82 62.62 21.96
C ILE A 59 69.72 64.15 22.04
N VAL A 60 70.70 64.83 22.65
CA VAL A 60 70.76 66.31 22.74
C VAL A 60 72.15 66.82 22.33
N PRO A 61 72.55 66.69 21.04
CA PRO A 61 73.88 67.10 20.57
C PRO A 61 74.23 68.55 20.96
N GLY A 62 75.52 68.81 21.17
CA GLY A 62 76.06 70.09 21.64
C GLY A 62 76.16 70.23 23.17
N GLN A 63 75.42 69.44 23.95
CA GLN A 63 75.50 69.45 25.42
C GLN A 63 76.64 68.56 25.98
N PRO A 64 77.04 68.69 27.26
CA PRO A 64 78.11 67.88 27.87
C PRO A 64 77.83 66.36 27.84
N ALA A 65 78.89 65.54 27.91
CA ALA A 65 78.73 64.10 28.04
C ALA A 65 78.13 63.73 29.42
N PRO A 66 77.17 62.79 29.48
CA PRO A 66 76.49 62.44 30.72
C PRO A 66 77.34 61.48 31.55
N THR A 67 78.38 61.99 32.23
CA THR A 67 79.29 61.20 33.08
C THR A 67 78.92 61.23 34.56
N GLY A 68 77.69 61.65 34.88
CA GLY A 68 77.21 61.87 36.25
C GLY A 68 76.18 60.83 36.69
N ASN A 69 75.52 61.11 37.83
CA ASN A 69 74.37 60.33 38.29
C ASN A 69 73.20 60.48 37.31
N THR A 70 72.77 59.37 36.74
CA THR A 70 71.70 59.29 35.74
C THR A 70 70.40 58.81 36.38
N VAL A 71 69.28 59.35 35.89
CA VAL A 71 67.92 58.93 36.22
C VAL A 71 67.35 58.18 35.02
N ASP A 72 66.81 57.00 35.28
CA ASP A 72 66.00 56.23 34.35
C ASP A 72 64.56 56.77 34.38
N ASN A 73 64.04 57.23 33.24
CA ASN A 73 62.67 57.75 33.09
C ASN A 73 61.72 56.74 32.43
N GLY A 74 62.16 55.49 32.21
CA GLY A 74 61.42 54.44 31.53
C GLY A 74 61.30 54.65 30.02
N ILE A 75 60.32 53.97 29.41
CA ILE A 75 60.01 54.12 27.98
C ILE A 75 59.22 55.41 27.75
N SER A 76 59.75 56.31 26.91
CA SER A 76 59.22 57.65 26.67
C SER A 76 59.00 57.92 25.18
N SER A 77 57.77 58.29 24.85
CA SER A 77 57.31 58.70 23.51
C SER A 77 57.52 60.20 23.21
N SER A 78 58.19 60.92 24.11
CA SER A 78 58.50 62.35 23.98
C SER A 78 59.90 62.71 24.51
N ALA A 79 60.81 61.72 24.57
CA ALA A 79 62.18 61.90 25.06
C ALA A 79 62.89 63.06 24.35
N ALA A 80 63.50 63.96 25.13
CA ALA A 80 64.11 65.22 24.68
C ALA A 80 63.23 66.12 23.76
N GLY A 81 61.91 65.91 23.73
CA GLY A 81 60.98 66.64 22.85
C GLY A 81 61.00 66.19 21.38
N LEU A 82 61.59 65.03 21.08
CA LEU A 82 61.68 64.47 19.72
C LEU A 82 60.32 63.96 19.21
N SER A 83 60.13 64.01 17.89
CA SER A 83 58.93 63.46 17.23
C SER A 83 58.94 61.93 17.17
N SER A 84 57.77 61.28 17.05
CA SER A 84 57.72 59.81 17.00
C SER A 84 58.47 59.23 15.78
N ALA A 85 58.59 59.97 14.68
CA ALA A 85 59.45 59.60 13.54
C ALA A 85 60.92 59.47 13.96
N GLN A 86 61.45 60.50 14.63
CA GLN A 86 62.82 60.50 15.16
C GLN A 86 63.01 59.42 16.22
N LEU A 87 62.05 59.25 17.14
CA LEU A 87 62.11 58.22 18.17
C LEU A 87 62.03 56.80 17.58
N THR A 88 61.22 56.56 16.54
CA THR A 88 61.17 55.25 15.84
C THR A 88 62.52 54.93 15.19
N GLY A 89 63.11 55.90 14.48
CA GLY A 89 64.42 55.74 13.85
C GLY A 89 65.55 55.53 14.86
N ILE A 90 65.55 56.29 15.97
CA ILE A 90 66.52 56.11 17.07
C ILE A 90 66.33 54.74 17.72
N ASN A 91 65.10 54.35 18.06
CA ASN A 91 64.78 53.06 18.67
C ASN A 91 65.25 51.88 17.80
N LEU A 92 65.01 51.94 16.48
CA LEU A 92 65.55 50.99 15.52
C LEU A 92 67.07 50.88 15.66
N LEU A 93 67.81 51.99 15.61
CA LEU A 93 69.27 51.96 15.67
C LEU A 93 69.80 51.45 17.02
N VAL A 94 69.29 51.96 18.14
CA VAL A 94 69.80 51.58 19.47
C VAL A 94 69.44 50.13 19.84
N SER A 95 68.33 49.60 19.30
CA SER A 95 67.91 48.20 19.45
C SER A 95 68.66 47.25 18.50
N LYS A 96 68.75 47.59 17.22
CA LYS A 96 69.29 46.70 16.15
C LYS A 96 70.82 46.70 16.09
N TYR A 97 71.46 47.82 16.43
CA TYR A 97 72.90 48.01 16.29
C TYR A 97 73.57 48.59 17.55
N GLY A 98 72.80 49.23 18.44
CA GLY A 98 73.36 49.99 19.57
C GLY A 98 73.78 49.16 20.78
N GLN A 99 73.25 47.95 20.97
CA GLN A 99 73.65 47.05 22.05
C GLN A 99 74.92 46.28 21.65
N THR A 100 76.02 47.01 21.47
CA THR A 100 77.25 46.49 20.87
C THR A 100 78.51 46.86 21.66
N SER A 101 79.44 45.92 21.71
CA SER A 101 80.78 46.13 22.26
C SER A 101 81.77 46.72 21.23
N ASP A 102 81.42 46.74 19.94
CA ASP A 102 82.26 47.30 18.87
C ASP A 102 82.29 48.85 18.94
N PRO A 103 83.46 49.48 19.10
CA PRO A 103 83.57 50.94 19.20
C PRO A 103 83.28 51.68 17.89
N VAL A 104 83.52 51.06 16.71
CA VAL A 104 83.21 51.61 15.39
C VAL A 104 81.69 51.59 15.18
N GLN A 105 81.06 50.46 15.48
CA GLN A 105 79.60 50.34 15.40
C GLN A 105 78.92 51.30 16.37
N ALA A 106 79.36 51.34 17.63
CA ALA A 106 78.79 52.25 18.64
C ALA A 106 79.03 53.73 18.30
N ALA A 107 80.21 54.12 17.80
CA ALA A 107 80.44 55.48 17.33
C ALA A 107 79.48 55.86 16.18
N SER A 108 79.24 54.93 15.25
CA SER A 108 78.35 55.14 14.11
C SER A 108 76.88 55.27 14.52
N VAL A 109 76.42 54.43 15.45
CA VAL A 109 75.08 54.58 16.06
C VAL A 109 74.98 55.92 16.79
N GLY A 110 76.01 56.29 17.58
CA GLY A 110 76.02 57.56 18.31
C GLY A 110 76.00 58.80 17.41
N TRP A 111 76.65 58.77 16.24
CA TRP A 111 76.57 59.83 15.24
C TRP A 111 75.20 59.87 14.53
N ALA A 112 74.67 58.71 14.12
CA ALA A 112 73.37 58.62 13.46
C ALA A 112 72.21 59.05 14.40
N VAL A 113 72.22 58.59 15.65
CA VAL A 113 71.21 58.96 16.68
C VAL A 113 71.23 60.47 16.96
N LYS A 114 72.41 61.07 17.13
CA LYS A 114 72.55 62.53 17.27
C LYS A 114 71.99 63.25 16.02
N ALA A 115 72.34 62.79 14.82
CA ALA A 115 71.91 63.39 13.56
C ALA A 115 70.38 63.32 13.35
N ILE A 116 69.74 62.23 13.78
CA ILE A 116 68.26 62.09 13.78
C ILE A 116 67.63 63.04 14.81
N ALA A 117 68.22 63.16 16.01
CA ALA A 117 67.70 64.02 17.07
C ALA A 117 67.79 65.51 16.70
N ASN A 118 68.95 65.97 16.22
CA ASN A 118 69.14 67.31 15.63
C ASN A 118 70.34 67.31 14.67
N TRP A 119 70.05 67.38 13.36
CA TRP A 119 71.06 67.40 12.30
C TRP A 119 72.06 68.55 12.44
N HIS A 120 71.58 69.79 12.61
CA HIS A 120 72.42 70.99 12.60
C HIS A 120 73.42 71.00 13.77
N GLU A 121 72.93 70.79 15.00
CA GLU A 121 73.80 70.72 16.18
C GLU A 121 74.80 69.55 16.09
N THR A 122 74.41 68.42 15.48
CA THR A 122 75.30 67.28 15.27
C THR A 122 76.47 67.63 14.35
N LEU A 123 76.23 68.38 13.26
CA LEU A 123 77.31 68.77 12.36
C LEU A 123 78.27 69.77 13.00
N HIS A 124 77.76 70.74 13.77
CA HIS A 124 78.54 71.92 14.15
C HIS A 124 79.06 71.94 15.60
N ALA A 125 78.62 71.04 16.49
CA ALA A 125 79.01 71.01 17.91
C ALA A 125 80.53 70.99 18.18
N PHE A 126 81.33 70.44 17.25
CA PHE A 126 82.80 70.38 17.34
C PHE A 126 83.51 71.34 16.36
N GLY A 127 82.82 72.39 15.92
CA GLY A 127 83.39 73.49 15.12
C GLY A 127 83.48 73.25 13.61
N TYR A 128 83.04 72.10 13.09
CA TYR A 128 82.98 71.84 11.65
C TYR A 128 82.00 72.80 10.95
N GLN A 129 82.41 73.31 9.78
CA GLN A 129 81.75 74.42 9.07
C GLN A 129 81.04 73.98 7.76
N GLY A 130 80.75 72.69 7.58
CA GLY A 130 80.11 72.15 6.39
C GLY A 130 78.85 71.35 6.68
N ASP A 131 78.16 70.92 5.62
CA ASP A 131 76.75 70.47 5.69
C ASP A 131 76.56 68.95 5.57
N SER A 132 77.62 68.13 5.66
CA SER A 132 77.53 66.67 5.56
C SER A 132 77.94 65.93 6.84
N LEU A 133 77.18 64.88 7.19
CA LEU A 133 77.45 64.02 8.34
C LEU A 133 78.82 63.33 8.22
N GLN A 134 79.17 62.84 7.04
CA GLN A 134 80.48 62.27 6.74
C GLN A 134 81.60 63.30 6.97
N GLY A 135 81.39 64.56 6.61
CA GLY A 135 82.36 65.64 6.83
C GLY A 135 82.54 66.02 8.29
N ALA A 136 81.45 66.05 9.09
CA ALA A 136 81.51 66.29 10.53
C ALA A 136 82.19 65.13 11.29
N ILE A 137 81.93 63.89 10.85
CA ILE A 137 82.65 62.70 11.33
C ILE A 137 84.13 62.82 10.95
N HIS A 138 84.47 63.07 9.67
CA HIS A 138 85.85 63.22 9.20
C HIS A 138 86.65 64.28 9.97
N TRP A 139 86.07 65.46 10.17
CA TRP A 139 86.67 66.54 10.98
C TRP A 139 87.05 66.08 12.39
N THR A 140 86.21 65.22 12.98
CA THR A 140 86.43 64.69 14.33
C THR A 140 87.41 63.50 14.31
N PHE A 141 87.14 62.49 13.49
CA PHE A 141 87.82 61.19 13.50
C PHE A 141 89.21 61.22 12.87
N SER A 142 89.46 62.08 11.88
CA SER A 142 90.84 62.34 11.39
C SER A 142 91.80 62.81 12.48
N SER A 143 91.28 63.41 13.56
CA SER A 143 92.03 63.84 14.75
C SER A 143 91.92 62.88 15.94
N LEU A 144 90.87 62.05 16.00
CA LEU A 144 90.50 61.24 17.17
C LEU A 144 90.88 59.75 17.05
N ALA A 145 90.71 59.17 15.86
CA ALA A 145 90.90 57.74 15.54
C ALA A 145 90.89 57.56 14.00
N SER A 146 91.96 58.01 13.33
CA SER A 146 91.99 58.16 11.87
C SER A 146 91.96 56.83 11.12
N GLU A 147 92.40 55.74 11.76
CA GLU A 147 92.29 54.36 11.28
C GLU A 147 90.85 53.82 11.22
N HIS A 148 89.89 54.51 11.86
CA HIS A 148 88.48 54.12 11.90
C HIS A 148 87.54 55.12 11.22
N ASP A 149 88.08 56.24 10.73
CA ASP A 149 87.32 57.38 10.20
C ASP A 149 86.34 57.00 9.08
N GLU A 150 86.85 56.46 7.97
CA GLU A 150 86.01 56.04 6.82
C GLU A 150 84.97 54.98 7.19
N ALA A 151 85.29 54.09 8.13
CA ALA A 151 84.36 53.07 8.61
C ALA A 151 83.20 53.69 9.40
N VAL A 152 83.49 54.64 10.29
CA VAL A 152 82.46 55.36 11.07
C VAL A 152 81.62 56.26 10.16
N GLN A 153 82.22 56.95 9.18
CA GLN A 153 81.49 57.75 8.19
C GLN A 153 80.45 56.92 7.43
N ASN A 154 80.88 55.78 6.87
CA ASN A 154 80.03 54.94 6.02
C ASN A 154 78.91 54.26 6.82
N LEU A 155 79.20 53.71 8.00
CA LEU A 155 78.19 53.09 8.87
C LEU A 155 77.20 54.13 9.44
N ALA A 156 77.66 55.30 9.88
CA ALA A 156 76.76 56.34 10.39
C ALA A 156 75.81 56.86 9.31
N ALA A 157 76.28 57.03 8.07
CA ALA A 157 75.44 57.43 6.94
C ALA A 157 74.42 56.36 6.56
N ALA A 158 74.81 55.07 6.55
CA ALA A 158 73.90 53.96 6.32
C ALA A 158 72.82 53.87 7.41
N TYR A 159 73.21 53.95 8.69
CA TYR A 159 72.31 53.93 9.84
C TYR A 159 71.36 55.13 9.85
N TYR A 160 71.84 56.34 9.59
CA TYR A 160 70.99 57.51 9.43
C TYR A 160 69.94 57.29 8.33
N THR A 161 70.36 56.78 7.17
CA THR A 161 69.48 56.53 6.02
C THR A 161 68.43 55.46 6.31
N GLU A 162 68.79 54.35 6.96
CA GLU A 162 67.86 53.29 7.38
C GLU A 162 66.81 53.84 8.35
N ALA A 163 67.25 54.61 9.34
CA ALA A 163 66.39 55.21 10.35
C ALA A 163 65.43 56.26 9.76
N THR A 164 65.89 57.15 8.89
CA THR A 164 65.02 58.18 8.26
C THR A 164 64.07 57.61 7.20
N ASN A 165 64.39 56.45 6.61
CA ASN A 165 63.49 55.74 5.70
C ASN A 165 62.47 54.86 6.44
N THR A 166 62.60 54.69 7.76
CA THR A 166 61.65 53.93 8.58
C THR A 166 60.42 54.79 8.87
N ALA A 167 59.23 54.26 8.56
CA ALA A 167 57.97 54.96 8.81
C ALA A 167 57.78 55.22 10.31
N ALA A 168 57.21 56.38 10.65
CA ALA A 168 56.94 56.75 12.04
C ALA A 168 55.88 55.81 12.66
N ALA A 169 56.24 55.19 13.79
CA ALA A 169 55.35 54.33 14.55
C ALA A 169 54.72 55.10 15.73
N PRO A 170 53.58 54.61 16.27
CA PRO A 170 53.12 54.99 17.60
C PRO A 170 53.98 54.31 18.69
N ALA A 171 53.79 54.71 19.95
CA ALA A 171 54.44 54.04 21.08
C ALA A 171 53.76 52.70 21.46
N SER A 172 52.48 52.56 21.13
CA SER A 172 51.63 51.37 21.32
C SER A 172 50.64 51.30 20.17
N GLY A 173 50.32 50.09 19.68
CA GLY A 173 49.36 49.92 18.58
C GLY A 173 47.92 49.79 19.09
N THR A 174 46.99 49.60 18.17
CA THR A 174 45.60 49.25 18.46
C THR A 174 45.20 47.97 17.71
N GLY A 175 44.18 47.29 18.22
CA GLY A 175 43.69 46.05 17.62
C GLY A 175 42.55 45.42 18.41
N SER A 176 41.96 44.38 17.83
CA SER A 176 40.83 43.64 18.37
C SER A 176 40.87 42.18 17.92
N LEU A 177 40.17 41.32 18.66
CA LEU A 177 39.84 39.97 18.21
C LEU A 177 38.39 39.96 17.74
N SER A 178 38.13 39.28 16.63
CA SER A 178 36.78 38.91 16.18
C SER A 178 36.58 37.42 16.48
N LEU A 179 35.47 37.08 17.13
CA LEU A 179 35.05 35.70 17.42
C LEU A 179 33.74 35.41 16.69
N THR A 180 33.57 34.17 16.22
CA THR A 180 32.33 33.70 15.59
C THR A 180 31.85 32.38 16.21
N ILE A 181 30.54 32.14 16.13
CA ILE A 181 29.87 30.87 16.43
C ILE A 181 29.29 30.37 15.10
N ASP A 182 29.41 29.08 14.81
CA ASP A 182 28.72 28.47 13.67
C ASP A 182 27.24 28.21 14.04
N GLU A 183 26.31 28.66 13.22
CA GLU A 183 24.86 28.51 13.47
C GLU A 183 24.41 27.03 13.41
N ALA A 184 25.14 26.18 12.67
CA ALA A 184 24.87 24.75 12.50
C ALA A 184 25.69 23.84 13.43
N ASP A 185 26.59 24.42 14.24
CA ASP A 185 27.33 23.77 15.32
C ASP A 185 27.85 24.81 16.34
N PRO A 186 27.14 25.03 17.47
CA PRO A 186 27.57 25.97 18.51
C PRO A 186 28.95 25.67 19.13
N LEU A 187 29.50 24.45 18.95
CA LEU A 187 30.86 24.12 19.36
C LEU A 187 31.92 24.52 18.34
N ARG A 188 31.55 25.02 17.15
CA ARG A 188 32.46 25.51 16.11
C ARG A 188 32.42 27.02 15.93
N GLY A 189 33.44 27.53 15.26
CA GLY A 189 33.58 28.94 14.94
C GLY A 189 35.00 29.29 14.54
N THR A 190 35.30 30.58 14.56
CA THR A 190 36.63 31.11 14.22
C THR A 190 37.04 32.25 15.14
N VAL A 191 38.35 32.51 15.20
CA VAL A 191 38.92 33.75 15.72
C VAL A 191 39.85 34.39 14.69
N THR A 192 39.74 35.71 14.53
CA THR A 192 40.61 36.53 13.66
C THR A 192 41.15 37.70 14.46
N ALA A 193 42.46 37.98 14.32
CA ALA A 193 43.11 39.12 14.97
C ALA A 193 43.28 40.29 14.00
N HIS A 194 42.88 41.49 14.42
CA HIS A 194 43.00 42.72 13.63
C HIS A 194 43.88 43.72 14.37
N THR A 195 44.79 44.40 13.67
CA THR A 195 45.67 45.43 14.27
C THR A 195 46.17 46.46 13.26
N ASP A 196 46.46 47.67 13.73
CA ASP A 196 47.12 48.71 12.94
C ASP A 196 48.63 48.51 12.77
N VAL A 197 49.24 47.54 13.47
CA VAL A 197 50.70 47.30 13.45
C VAL A 197 51.11 46.45 12.23
N PRO A 198 51.86 47.02 11.26
CA PRO A 198 52.23 46.29 10.05
C PRO A 198 53.25 45.18 10.34
N HIS A 199 53.05 44.02 9.71
CA HIS A 199 53.89 42.82 9.87
C HIS A 199 54.05 42.37 11.34
N ALA A 200 53.04 42.59 12.18
CA ALA A 200 53.02 42.04 13.52
C ALA A 200 52.85 40.52 13.49
N SER A 201 53.46 39.84 14.45
CA SER A 201 53.21 38.43 14.77
C SER A 201 53.07 38.28 16.28
N GLY A 202 52.30 37.29 16.72
CA GLY A 202 51.89 37.21 18.11
C GLY A 202 51.41 35.84 18.56
N THR A 203 51.18 35.72 19.85
CA THR A 203 50.50 34.56 20.43
C THR A 203 49.00 34.81 20.49
N LEU A 204 48.19 33.81 20.12
CA LEU A 204 46.78 33.72 20.47
C LEU A 204 46.58 32.60 21.51
N ALA A 205 45.65 32.81 22.43
CA ALA A 205 45.24 31.85 23.45
C ALA A 205 43.72 31.87 23.65
N LEU A 206 43.13 30.69 23.89
CA LEU A 206 41.71 30.48 24.12
C LEU A 206 41.47 29.92 25.53
N GLU A 207 40.42 30.39 26.18
CA GLU A 207 39.78 29.73 27.32
C GLU A 207 38.45 29.12 26.84
N ASN A 208 38.15 27.90 27.30
CA ASN A 208 37.01 27.09 26.88
C ASN A 208 37.01 26.73 25.37
N GLY A 209 38.18 26.60 24.74
CA GLY A 209 38.30 26.17 23.35
C GLY A 209 39.74 25.84 22.92
N ILE A 210 39.86 25.20 21.76
CA ILE A 210 41.12 24.85 21.10
C ILE A 210 41.09 25.25 19.63
N PHE A 211 42.26 25.46 19.04
CA PHE A 211 42.42 25.68 17.60
C PHE A 211 42.40 24.34 16.86
N VAL A 212 41.51 24.20 15.86
CA VAL A 212 41.30 22.94 15.11
C VAL A 212 42.59 22.45 14.48
N GLN A 213 43.38 23.35 13.88
CA GLN A 213 44.64 23.03 13.20
C GLN A 213 45.77 22.49 14.11
N SER A 214 45.70 22.66 15.43
CA SER A 214 46.79 22.31 16.35
C SER A 214 46.37 21.43 17.53
N GLY A 215 45.07 21.30 17.81
CA GLY A 215 44.56 20.63 19.02
C GLY A 215 44.90 21.36 20.33
N SER A 216 45.47 22.57 20.26
CA SER A 216 45.96 23.34 21.40
C SER A 216 45.05 24.53 21.71
N ALA A 217 45.00 24.94 22.97
CA ALA A 217 44.41 26.22 23.37
C ALA A 217 45.26 27.44 22.92
N THR A 218 46.44 27.24 22.33
CA THR A 218 47.37 28.32 21.94
C THR A 218 47.96 28.16 20.53
N ILE A 219 48.30 29.30 19.92
CA ILE A 219 49.15 29.43 18.72
C ILE A 219 50.21 30.49 19.01
N GLU A 220 51.50 30.15 19.00
CA GLU A 220 52.59 31.10 19.34
C GLU A 220 52.97 32.07 18.20
N ASN A 221 52.67 31.70 16.94
CA ASN A 221 53.07 32.42 15.73
C ASN A 221 51.84 32.81 14.89
N ALA A 222 50.82 33.35 15.53
CA ALA A 222 49.63 33.88 14.87
C ALA A 222 49.96 35.15 14.07
N THR A 223 49.28 35.30 12.94
CA THR A 223 49.38 36.46 12.04
C THR A 223 48.04 37.20 12.01
N PRO A 224 48.03 38.55 12.10
CA PRO A 224 46.82 39.34 11.89
C PRO A 224 46.18 39.11 10.52
N GLU A 225 44.89 39.42 10.41
CA GLU A 225 44.02 39.16 9.24
C GLU A 225 43.95 37.67 8.81
N THR A 226 44.50 36.76 9.62
CA THR A 226 44.39 35.31 9.44
C THR A 226 43.28 34.79 10.34
N THR A 227 42.29 34.14 9.74
CA THR A 227 41.19 33.47 10.45
C THR A 227 41.64 32.08 10.86
N TYR A 228 41.48 31.74 12.14
CA TYR A 228 41.78 30.41 12.68
C TYR A 228 40.49 29.74 13.14
N GLU A 229 40.26 28.51 12.70
CA GLU A 229 39.13 27.68 13.14
C GLU A 229 39.32 27.23 14.59
N ILE A 230 38.24 27.27 15.37
CA ILE A 230 38.21 26.88 16.78
C ILE A 230 37.13 25.83 17.04
N GLN A 231 37.45 24.86 17.89
CA GLN A 231 36.49 23.96 18.51
C GLN A 231 36.37 24.36 19.98
N ALA A 232 35.20 24.84 20.38
CA ALA A 232 34.87 25.19 21.75
C ALA A 232 34.74 23.92 22.62
N GLN A 233 35.06 24.05 23.90
CA GLN A 233 35.07 22.97 24.87
C GLN A 233 34.27 23.40 26.11
N ALA A 234 33.08 22.82 26.28
CA ALA A 234 32.17 23.14 27.38
C ALA A 234 32.81 22.76 28.74
N PRO A 235 33.00 23.70 29.69
CA PRO A 235 33.58 23.38 31.01
C PRO A 235 32.66 22.50 31.88
N VAL A 236 31.36 22.53 31.59
CA VAL A 236 30.31 21.67 32.13
C VAL A 236 29.37 21.38 30.97
N ALA A 237 29.10 20.11 30.67
CA ALA A 237 28.17 19.72 29.61
C ALA A 237 26.73 20.17 29.93
N GLY A 238 25.93 20.38 28.89
CA GLY A 238 24.52 20.75 29.01
C GLY A 238 24.28 22.17 29.54
N ARG A 239 25.19 23.11 29.24
CA ARG A 239 25.10 24.52 29.66
C ARG A 239 25.68 25.46 28.60
N GLY A 240 25.03 26.61 28.43
CA GLY A 240 25.59 27.76 27.74
C GLY A 240 26.93 28.20 28.36
N PHE A 241 27.91 28.50 27.51
CA PHE A 241 29.23 28.97 27.90
C PHE A 241 29.83 29.90 26.84
N ARG A 242 30.92 30.61 27.17
CA ARG A 242 31.65 31.48 26.23
C ARG A 242 33.10 31.01 26.07
N VAL A 243 33.59 30.99 24.84
CA VAL A 243 35.01 31.04 24.53
C VAL A 243 35.50 32.46 24.83
N HIS A 244 36.64 32.57 25.49
CA HIS A 244 37.36 33.84 25.64
C HIS A 244 38.66 33.73 24.87
N ALA A 245 38.90 34.66 23.95
CA ALA A 245 40.14 34.74 23.19
C ALA A 245 41.00 35.88 23.74
N SER A 246 42.30 35.65 23.82
CA SER A 246 43.31 36.65 24.16
C SER A 246 44.48 36.57 23.20
N GLY A 247 45.17 37.68 22.98
CA GLY A 247 46.31 37.71 22.09
C GLY A 247 47.28 38.85 22.38
N THR A 248 48.56 38.58 22.12
CA THR A 248 49.65 39.57 22.24
C THR A 248 50.48 39.54 20.98
N PHE A 249 50.43 40.63 20.21
CA PHE A 249 51.10 40.79 18.93
C PHE A 249 52.18 41.87 19.00
N SER A 250 53.30 41.67 18.32
CA SER A 250 54.40 42.64 18.26
C SER A 250 54.89 42.88 16.83
N GLY A 251 55.13 44.14 16.48
CA GLY A 251 55.59 44.55 15.16
C GLY A 251 56.35 45.88 15.14
N GLY A 252 57.03 46.17 14.03
CA GLY A 252 57.84 47.39 13.87
C GLY A 252 58.88 47.62 14.97
N PHE A 253 59.18 48.89 15.21
CA PHE A 253 59.86 49.43 16.40
C PHE A 253 58.94 50.50 16.99
N ALA A 254 58.85 50.61 18.32
CA ALA A 254 58.01 51.64 18.95
C ALA A 254 58.52 53.06 18.65
N GLY A 255 57.59 54.02 18.51
CA GLY A 255 57.87 55.46 18.42
C GLY A 255 58.24 56.09 19.76
N ALA A 256 59.09 55.41 20.53
CA ALA A 256 59.54 55.74 21.87
C ALA A 256 60.97 55.24 22.09
N VAL A 257 61.66 55.71 23.13
CA VAL A 257 62.99 55.22 23.53
C VAL A 257 63.03 55.00 25.04
N HIS A 258 63.91 54.13 25.53
CA HIS A 258 64.24 54.08 26.96
C HIS A 258 65.04 55.34 27.30
N HIS A 259 64.40 56.27 27.99
CA HIS A 259 64.89 57.63 28.16
C HIS A 259 65.60 57.81 29.50
N PHE A 260 66.86 58.21 29.45
CA PHE A 260 67.65 58.54 30.63
C PHE A 260 68.05 60.01 30.61
N SER A 261 68.12 60.63 31.79
CA SER A 261 68.51 62.03 31.96
C SER A 261 69.59 62.17 33.02
N THR A 262 70.58 63.04 32.78
CA THR A 262 71.74 63.21 33.67
C THR A 262 71.94 64.70 33.97
N PRO A 263 71.79 65.16 35.22
CA PRO A 263 71.90 66.59 35.55
C PRO A 263 73.24 67.20 35.12
N GLY A 264 73.19 68.16 34.19
CA GLY A 264 74.37 68.81 33.62
C GLY A 264 75.03 68.09 32.44
N GLY A 265 74.42 67.03 31.91
CA GLY A 265 74.83 66.35 30.68
C GLY A 265 73.67 66.09 29.73
N GLN A 266 73.94 65.38 28.63
CA GLN A 266 72.94 64.98 27.64
C GLN A 266 71.93 63.97 28.18
N ASP A 267 70.67 64.12 27.77
CA ASP A 267 69.71 63.02 27.79
C ASP A 267 70.11 61.95 26.76
N THR A 268 69.76 60.69 27.05
CA THR A 268 70.17 59.53 26.26
C THR A 268 69.02 58.56 26.00
N ALA A 269 69.13 57.83 24.88
CA ALA A 269 68.16 56.85 24.41
C ALA A 269 68.74 55.42 24.36
N GLY A 270 68.07 54.48 25.03
CA GLY A 270 68.22 53.04 24.88
C GLY A 270 67.01 52.38 24.20
N PRO A 271 67.03 51.06 24.00
CA PRO A 271 65.97 50.29 23.33
C PRO A 271 64.60 50.41 24.01
N ALA A 272 63.55 50.76 23.26
CA ALA A 272 62.16 50.65 23.73
C ALA A 272 61.43 49.40 23.21
N GLY A 273 62.06 48.61 22.34
CA GLY A 273 61.46 47.41 21.78
C GLY A 273 60.48 47.69 20.63
N ARG A 274 59.53 46.77 20.45
CA ARG A 274 58.55 46.78 19.35
C ARG A 274 57.27 47.51 19.74
N VAL A 275 56.43 47.83 18.75
CA VAL A 275 55.04 48.17 19.03
C VAL A 275 54.33 46.88 19.44
N GLU A 276 53.86 46.82 20.68
CA GLU A 276 53.07 45.71 21.20
C GLU A 276 51.58 46.08 21.25
N VAL A 277 50.73 45.07 21.04
CA VAL A 277 49.27 45.14 21.14
C VAL A 277 48.78 43.92 21.90
N SER A 278 48.19 44.14 23.07
CA SER A 278 47.41 43.13 23.78
C SER A 278 45.93 43.33 23.45
N MET A 279 45.23 42.23 23.17
CA MET A 279 43.83 42.22 22.72
C MET A 279 43.07 41.05 23.35
N SER A 280 41.77 41.21 23.56
CA SER A 280 40.89 40.19 24.12
C SER A 280 39.47 40.33 23.57
N ALA A 281 38.76 39.22 23.41
CA ALA A 281 37.33 39.16 23.11
C ALA A 281 36.69 37.93 23.78
N GLU A 282 35.38 37.93 23.84
CA GLU A 282 34.54 36.78 24.21
C GLU A 282 33.45 36.60 23.15
N ASP A 283 32.80 35.44 23.12
CA ASP A 283 31.62 35.25 22.26
C ASP A 283 30.52 36.28 22.58
N ALA A 284 29.87 36.82 21.56
CA ALA A 284 28.83 37.83 21.73
C ALA A 284 27.57 37.30 22.46
N ALA A 285 27.31 36.00 22.33
CA ALA A 285 26.25 35.24 22.99
C ALA A 285 26.83 33.97 23.62
N ASP A 286 26.04 33.29 24.44
CA ASP A 286 26.44 32.01 25.03
C ASP A 286 26.26 30.89 23.99
N ARG A 287 27.23 29.97 23.90
CA ARG A 287 27.16 28.78 23.05
C ARG A 287 26.26 27.75 23.70
N GLU A 288 24.99 27.75 23.30
CA GLU A 288 24.03 26.76 23.81
C GLU A 288 24.40 25.35 23.34
N THR A 289 24.50 24.42 24.29
CA THR A 289 24.90 23.02 24.07
C THR A 289 23.77 22.02 24.34
N THR A 290 22.56 22.53 24.58
CA THR A 290 21.35 21.72 24.80
C THR A 290 20.36 21.88 23.66
N PHE A 291 19.71 20.78 23.26
CA PHE A 291 18.64 20.79 22.27
C PHE A 291 17.46 19.91 22.69
N SER A 292 16.29 20.17 22.11
CA SER A 292 15.03 19.48 22.41
C SER A 292 14.61 18.62 21.20
N PRO A 293 15.06 17.35 21.09
CA PRO A 293 14.73 16.47 19.98
C PRO A 293 13.28 15.97 20.01
N VAL A 294 12.56 16.22 18.92
CA VAL A 294 11.17 15.77 18.69
C VAL A 294 11.09 14.91 17.44
N ILE A 295 9.98 14.21 17.25
CA ILE A 295 9.67 13.43 16.06
C ILE A 295 8.40 13.94 15.38
N THR A 296 8.32 13.82 14.06
CA THR A 296 7.07 13.77 13.30
C THR A 296 7.03 12.50 12.44
N THR A 297 5.88 11.85 12.36
CA THR A 297 5.72 10.57 11.66
C THR A 297 4.75 10.61 10.50
N GLN A 298 4.92 9.66 9.59
CA GLN A 298 4.01 9.39 8.47
C GLN A 298 3.98 7.89 8.19
N VAL A 299 2.82 7.26 8.33
CA VAL A 299 2.66 5.84 7.98
C VAL A 299 2.89 5.62 6.49
N ALA A 300 3.55 4.50 6.15
CA ALA A 300 3.88 4.19 4.76
C ALA A 300 2.64 3.94 3.87
N ALA A 301 1.52 3.54 4.48
CA ALA A 301 0.21 3.46 3.86
C ALA A 301 -0.89 3.64 4.90
N ARG A 302 -1.88 4.50 4.59
CA ARG A 302 -3.05 4.75 5.44
C ARG A 302 -4.08 3.61 5.40
N TYR A 303 -4.15 2.86 4.31
CA TYR A 303 -5.04 1.71 4.16
C TYR A 303 -4.22 0.48 3.77
N VAL A 304 -4.33 -0.61 4.53
CA VAL A 304 -3.60 -1.87 4.27
C VAL A 304 -4.50 -3.09 4.52
N PRO A 305 -4.30 -4.22 3.78
CA PRO A 305 -5.05 -5.46 4.01
C PRO A 305 -4.57 -6.26 5.24
N GLY A 306 -3.57 -5.77 5.95
CA GLY A 306 -2.86 -6.47 7.04
C GLY A 306 -1.35 -6.38 6.85
N GLY A 307 -0.60 -7.34 7.41
CA GLY A 307 0.86 -7.36 7.33
C GLY A 307 1.54 -6.58 8.47
N ARG A 308 2.71 -5.99 8.21
CA ARG A 308 3.54 -5.30 9.22
C ARG A 308 3.20 -3.82 9.31
N TYR A 309 3.18 -3.28 10.53
CA TYR A 309 3.08 -1.84 10.75
C TYR A 309 4.36 -1.17 10.22
N THR A 310 4.21 -0.08 9.48
CA THR A 310 5.31 0.55 8.74
C THR A 310 5.20 2.08 8.76
N ASP A 311 6.25 2.76 9.20
CA ASP A 311 6.25 4.18 9.58
C ASP A 311 7.52 4.89 9.08
N ASP A 312 7.40 6.14 8.62
CA ASP A 312 8.52 7.02 8.27
C ASP A 312 8.72 8.08 9.36
N VAL A 313 9.73 7.87 10.20
CA VAL A 313 9.98 8.65 11.41
C VAL A 313 11.01 9.74 11.12
N THR A 314 10.63 11.01 11.24
CA THR A 314 11.54 12.15 11.01
C THR A 314 11.87 12.83 12.33
N PHE A 315 13.16 12.90 12.68
CA PHE A 315 13.63 13.64 13.85
C PHE A 315 13.83 15.14 13.52
N ALA A 316 13.60 16.01 14.49
CA ALA A 316 13.89 17.45 14.41
C ALA A 316 14.32 18.01 15.79
N ALA A 317 14.97 19.18 15.82
CA ALA A 317 15.16 19.94 17.05
C ALA A 317 14.08 21.02 17.17
N ALA A 318 13.25 20.97 18.22
CA ALA A 318 12.24 22.00 18.49
C ALA A 318 12.85 23.26 19.13
N GLU A 319 13.93 23.10 19.89
CA GLU A 319 14.76 24.15 20.47
C GLU A 319 16.23 23.72 20.38
N GLY A 320 17.13 24.70 20.21
CA GLY A 320 18.57 24.46 20.03
C GLY A 320 18.94 23.89 18.65
N THR A 321 20.25 23.74 18.42
CA THR A 321 20.80 23.08 17.22
C THR A 321 21.12 21.62 17.58
N TRP A 322 20.82 20.66 16.70
CA TRP A 322 21.07 19.24 16.96
C TRP A 322 22.54 18.98 17.28
N ALA A 323 22.81 18.37 18.44
CA ALA A 323 24.17 18.25 18.96
C ALA A 323 25.07 17.37 18.08
N ARG A 324 26.36 17.71 18.05
CA ARG A 324 27.40 17.02 17.28
C ARG A 324 28.53 16.53 18.19
N ASP A 325 29.24 15.51 17.72
CA ASP A 325 30.46 15.04 18.35
C ASP A 325 31.66 15.96 18.01
N GLY A 326 32.85 15.63 18.52
CA GLY A 326 34.07 16.38 18.21
C GLY A 326 34.55 16.29 16.74
N GLY A 327 34.06 15.32 15.97
CA GLY A 327 34.28 15.20 14.53
C GLY A 327 33.31 16.07 13.70
N GLY A 328 32.14 16.41 14.26
CA GLY A 328 31.05 17.13 13.61
C GLY A 328 29.92 16.22 13.09
N ASP A 329 30.00 14.91 13.34
CA ASP A 329 28.90 13.98 13.08
C ASP A 329 27.79 14.20 14.13
N TYR A 330 26.54 13.90 13.79
CA TYR A 330 25.41 14.09 14.70
C TYR A 330 25.46 13.10 15.87
N LEU A 331 25.15 13.59 17.09
CA LEU A 331 24.91 12.70 18.21
C LEU A 331 23.61 11.90 17.97
N PRO A 332 23.64 10.56 18.10
CA PRO A 332 22.52 9.70 17.73
C PRO A 332 21.47 9.64 18.83
N VAL A 333 20.25 10.13 18.56
CA VAL A 333 19.12 10.07 19.50
C VAL A 333 18.32 8.79 19.29
N SER A 334 17.98 8.12 20.39
CA SER A 334 17.14 6.92 20.44
C SER A 334 15.71 7.26 20.83
N ALA A 335 14.75 6.62 20.17
CA ALA A 335 13.32 6.74 20.41
C ALA A 335 12.64 5.36 20.47
N ILE A 336 11.57 5.27 21.25
CA ILE A 336 10.72 4.07 21.33
C ILE A 336 9.32 4.48 20.88
N GLY A 337 8.76 3.72 19.93
CA GLY A 337 7.38 3.85 19.50
C GLY A 337 6.54 2.74 20.12
N THR A 338 5.33 3.05 20.59
CA THR A 338 4.34 2.02 20.95
C THR A 338 3.15 2.13 20.02
N VAL A 339 2.82 1.05 19.33
CA VAL A 339 1.67 1.00 18.41
C VAL A 339 0.44 0.55 19.18
N TYR A 340 -0.60 1.37 19.11
CA TYR A 340 -1.91 1.10 19.70
C TYR A 340 -2.96 0.88 18.61
N ARG A 341 -3.99 0.09 18.93
CA ARG A 341 -5.14 -0.22 18.07
C ARG A 341 -6.44 0.30 18.68
N THR A 342 -7.28 0.93 17.87
CA THR A 342 -8.61 1.44 18.26
C THR A 342 -9.71 0.96 17.30
N GLN A 343 -10.95 0.92 17.80
CA GLN A 343 -12.14 0.46 17.05
C GLN A 343 -12.90 1.60 16.34
N SER A 344 -12.55 2.85 16.65
CA SER A 344 -13.01 4.07 15.97
C SER A 344 -11.80 4.91 15.59
N GLU A 345 -11.89 5.68 14.50
CA GLU A 345 -10.76 6.53 14.08
C GLU A 345 -10.40 7.52 15.19
N PRO A 346 -9.14 7.55 15.66
CA PRO A 346 -8.73 8.42 16.74
C PRO A 346 -8.70 9.88 16.27
N ALA A 347 -8.95 10.80 17.20
CA ALA A 347 -8.76 12.23 16.99
C ALA A 347 -7.56 12.71 17.82
N LEU A 348 -6.85 13.71 17.32
CA LEU A 348 -5.65 14.28 17.92
C LEU A 348 -5.82 14.61 19.42
N ALA A 349 -5.01 13.98 20.27
CA ALA A 349 -5.04 14.13 21.72
C ALA A 349 -3.64 14.02 22.36
N ASP A 350 -3.47 14.65 23.53
CA ASP A 350 -2.25 14.57 24.35
C ASP A 350 -2.16 13.26 25.17
N GLU A 351 -3.29 12.55 25.34
CA GLU A 351 -3.40 11.31 26.13
C GLU A 351 -3.92 10.17 25.26
N ILE A 352 -3.35 8.97 25.43
CA ILE A 352 -3.77 7.74 24.75
C ILE A 352 -5.13 7.29 25.32
N PRO A 353 -6.16 7.01 24.48
CA PRO A 353 -7.47 6.56 24.94
C PRO A 353 -7.42 5.28 25.78
N SER A 354 -8.27 5.20 26.80
CA SER A 354 -8.29 4.07 27.76
C SER A 354 -8.86 2.76 27.20
N ASP A 355 -9.42 2.80 25.99
CA ASP A 355 -9.91 1.68 25.20
C ASP A 355 -8.95 1.27 24.06
N ALA A 356 -7.79 1.93 23.93
CA ALA A 356 -6.76 1.57 22.96
C ALA A 356 -6.00 0.31 23.39
N GLU A 357 -5.90 -0.67 22.50
CA GLU A 357 -5.19 -1.93 22.71
C GLU A 357 -3.71 -1.77 22.34
N GLU A 358 -2.78 -2.05 23.26
CA GLU A 358 -1.34 -2.07 22.97
C GLU A 358 -0.99 -3.29 22.09
N VAL A 359 -0.45 -3.05 20.90
CA VAL A 359 -0.16 -4.09 19.90
C VAL A 359 1.29 -4.55 19.99
N GLY A 360 2.22 -3.61 20.17
CA GLY A 360 3.64 -3.87 20.27
C GLY A 360 4.49 -2.62 20.13
N SER A 361 5.78 -2.75 20.45
CA SER A 361 6.74 -1.66 20.38
C SER A 361 7.58 -1.67 19.10
N LEU A 362 8.14 -0.51 18.79
CA LEU A 362 9.13 -0.18 17.78
C LEU A 362 10.31 0.52 18.47
N ALA A 363 11.50 0.45 17.89
CA ALA A 363 12.67 1.19 18.37
C ALA A 363 13.47 1.74 17.20
N LEU A 364 14.02 2.95 17.36
CA LEU A 364 14.80 3.64 16.36
C LEU A 364 15.93 4.43 17.02
N THR A 365 17.09 4.49 16.36
CA THR A 365 18.17 5.41 16.70
C THR A 365 18.59 6.15 15.42
N SER A 366 18.65 7.48 15.45
CA SER A 366 19.09 8.28 14.29
C SER A 366 20.56 8.00 13.94
N GLU A 367 20.90 7.91 12.66
CA GLU A 367 22.29 7.71 12.21
C GLU A 367 23.17 8.94 12.47
N SER A 368 24.41 8.76 12.93
CA SER A 368 25.32 9.90 13.16
C SER A 368 25.72 10.67 11.89
N SER A 369 25.73 10.03 10.72
CA SER A 369 25.99 10.73 9.45
C SER A 369 24.83 11.60 8.98
N SER A 370 23.60 11.30 9.42
CA SER A 370 22.36 11.74 8.78
C SER A 370 21.49 12.56 9.74
N GLY A 371 21.45 12.19 11.02
CA GLY A 371 20.81 12.91 12.12
C GLY A 371 19.36 13.26 11.80
N PRO A 372 18.92 14.52 11.98
CA PRO A 372 17.57 14.97 11.67
C PRO A 372 17.34 15.33 10.18
N THR A 373 18.27 15.01 9.27
CA THR A 373 18.18 15.46 7.86
C THR A 373 17.47 14.49 6.92
N VAL A 374 17.06 13.32 7.41
CA VAL A 374 16.36 12.26 6.65
C VAL A 374 15.21 11.64 7.46
N PRO A 375 14.15 11.15 6.82
CA PRO A 375 13.20 10.24 7.44
C PRO A 375 13.80 8.83 7.58
N TYR A 376 13.42 8.12 8.63
CA TYR A 376 13.84 6.74 8.92
C TYR A 376 12.65 5.80 8.81
N ARG A 377 12.71 4.89 7.84
CA ARG A 377 11.72 3.83 7.65
C ARG A 377 11.85 2.78 8.76
N VAL A 378 10.81 2.61 9.56
CA VAL A 378 10.68 1.57 10.60
C VAL A 378 9.57 0.60 10.21
N GLU A 379 9.82 -0.70 10.41
CA GLU A 379 8.86 -1.78 10.15
C GLU A 379 8.78 -2.70 11.38
N SER A 380 7.60 -3.16 11.76
CA SER A 380 7.41 -4.03 12.92
C SER A 380 7.97 -5.45 12.69
N GLU A 381 8.53 -6.07 13.73
CA GLU A 381 8.91 -7.49 13.68
C GLU A 381 7.69 -8.43 13.65
N TRP A 382 6.54 -7.93 14.13
CA TRP A 382 5.24 -8.59 14.28
C TRP A 382 4.23 -8.11 13.23
N GLU A 383 3.13 -8.85 13.06
CA GLU A 383 2.04 -8.53 12.12
C GLU A 383 0.81 -7.95 12.84
N LEU A 384 0.07 -7.08 12.15
CA LEU A 384 -1.14 -6.41 12.63
C LEU A 384 -2.24 -7.45 12.98
N PRO A 385 -2.77 -7.48 14.21
CA PRO A 385 -3.63 -8.57 14.70
C PRO A 385 -5.05 -8.64 14.10
N GLY A 386 -5.41 -7.75 13.18
CA GLY A 386 -6.68 -7.75 12.47
C GLY A 386 -7.21 -6.36 12.14
N PRO A 387 -8.52 -6.20 11.86
CA PRO A 387 -9.13 -4.91 11.54
C PRO A 387 -9.01 -3.90 12.69
N GLY A 388 -8.83 -2.61 12.36
CA GLY A 388 -8.62 -1.56 13.36
C GLY A 388 -7.90 -0.34 12.79
N PHE A 389 -7.95 0.77 13.53
CA PHE A 389 -7.04 1.90 13.33
C PHE A 389 -5.81 1.72 14.22
N TYR A 390 -4.63 1.96 13.66
CA TYR A 390 -3.34 1.74 14.28
C TYR A 390 -2.53 3.03 14.26
N THR A 391 -1.95 3.37 15.42
CA THR A 391 -1.22 4.62 15.63
C THR A 391 0.00 4.34 16.49
N ALA A 392 1.19 4.62 15.98
CA ALA A 392 2.40 4.71 16.79
C ALA A 392 2.40 6.00 17.61
N VAL A 393 2.82 5.90 18.87
CA VAL A 393 3.19 7.04 19.71
C VAL A 393 4.68 6.94 19.99
N TRP A 394 5.48 7.82 19.39
CA TRP A 394 6.91 7.86 19.63
C TRP A 394 7.26 8.66 20.89
N LYS A 395 8.32 8.22 21.58
CA LYS A 395 8.82 8.84 22.81
C LYS A 395 10.34 8.94 22.76
N ILE A 396 10.86 10.09 23.23
CA ILE A 396 12.29 10.32 23.47
C ILE A 396 12.44 10.67 24.95
N ASN A 397 13.33 9.97 25.65
CA ASN A 397 13.58 10.15 27.08
C ASN A 397 15.09 10.23 27.35
N ALA A 398 15.54 11.25 28.07
CA ALA A 398 16.95 11.43 28.42
C ALA A 398 17.55 10.24 29.21
N ALA A 399 16.73 9.56 30.02
CA ALA A 399 17.15 8.39 30.79
C ALA A 399 17.36 7.12 29.95
N GLU A 400 17.03 7.16 28.65
CA GLU A 400 17.14 6.05 27.69
C GLU A 400 18.23 6.32 26.61
N GLN A 401 18.95 7.44 26.71
CA GLN A 401 20.04 7.82 25.80
C GLN A 401 21.42 7.37 26.31
N SER A 402 22.48 7.59 25.51
CA SER A 402 23.86 7.51 25.99
C SER A 402 24.18 8.68 26.94
N ASP A 403 25.17 8.52 27.83
CA ASP A 403 25.61 9.58 28.75
C ASP A 403 25.97 10.90 28.02
N GLU A 404 26.55 10.79 26.82
CA GLU A 404 26.94 11.92 25.97
C GLU A 404 25.73 12.66 25.39
N VAL A 405 24.76 11.93 24.81
CA VAL A 405 23.51 12.50 24.30
C VAL A 405 22.71 13.11 25.46
N ALA A 406 22.54 12.38 26.56
CA ALA A 406 21.79 12.84 27.74
C ALA A 406 22.36 14.14 28.34
N ALA A 407 23.69 14.33 28.28
CA ALA A 407 24.35 15.56 28.69
C ALA A 407 24.14 16.75 27.73
N THR A 408 23.54 16.54 26.56
CA THR A 408 23.12 17.59 25.60
C THR A 408 21.59 17.78 25.55
N LEU A 409 20.84 17.21 26.50
CA LEU A 409 19.40 17.40 26.64
C LEU A 409 19.06 18.26 27.88
N PRO A 410 17.88 18.91 27.92
CA PRO A 410 17.36 19.56 29.13
C PRO A 410 17.25 18.60 30.33
N GLU A 411 17.32 19.15 31.55
CA GLU A 411 17.28 18.34 32.77
C GLU A 411 15.95 17.58 32.91
N ASN A 412 16.02 16.25 32.95
CA ASN A 412 14.87 15.33 32.93
C ASN A 412 14.03 15.39 31.64
N TYR A 413 14.65 15.69 30.48
CA TYR A 413 13.94 15.76 29.19
C TYR A 413 13.18 14.46 28.88
N SER A 414 11.88 14.61 28.60
CA SER A 414 11.03 13.58 28.03
C SER A 414 10.05 14.25 27.08
N TRP A 415 10.05 13.81 25.82
CA TRP A 415 9.06 14.18 24.82
C TRP A 415 8.27 12.93 24.42
N THR A 416 6.98 13.11 24.18
CA THR A 416 6.06 12.09 23.69
C THR A 416 5.23 12.71 22.58
N GLU A 417 5.01 11.96 21.51
CA GLU A 417 4.17 12.37 20.40
C GLU A 417 2.69 12.46 20.81
N GLN A 418 1.92 13.33 20.15
CA GLN A 418 0.46 13.34 20.30
C GLN A 418 -0.14 12.12 19.62
N PHE A 419 -1.26 11.61 20.14
CA PHE A 419 -1.95 10.44 19.61
C PHE A 419 -3.06 10.85 18.65
N GLY A 420 -3.11 10.22 17.46
CA GLY A 420 -4.23 10.35 16.54
C GLY A 420 -4.13 11.54 15.57
N GLU A 421 -2.91 11.96 15.22
CA GLU A 421 -2.69 12.81 14.04
C GLU A 421 -2.91 11.99 12.77
N VAL A 422 -3.49 12.58 11.72
CA VAL A 422 -3.99 11.83 10.55
C VAL A 422 -2.86 11.12 9.78
N SER A 423 -1.62 11.64 9.83
CA SER A 423 -0.44 11.01 9.25
C SER A 423 0.05 9.75 9.98
N GLN A 424 -0.36 9.55 11.25
CA GLN A 424 0.02 8.41 12.09
C GLN A 424 -0.91 7.20 11.91
N ILE A 425 -2.04 7.35 11.21
CA ILE A 425 -3.12 6.38 11.24
C ILE A 425 -3.02 5.42 10.04
N THR A 426 -2.61 4.17 10.31
CA THR A 426 -2.85 3.04 9.40
C THR A 426 -4.17 2.36 9.78
N MET A 427 -5.02 2.08 8.80
CA MET A 427 -6.27 1.35 8.95
C MET A 427 -6.15 -0.02 8.29
N VAL A 428 -6.49 -1.07 9.05
CA VAL A 428 -6.83 -2.39 8.49
C VAL A 428 -8.34 -2.49 8.41
N ALA A 429 -8.86 -2.62 7.19
CA ALA A 429 -10.29 -2.85 6.96
C ALA A 429 -10.64 -4.34 7.12
N ALA A 430 -11.93 -4.64 7.34
CA ALA A 430 -12.52 -5.93 6.99
C ALA A 430 -13.76 -5.66 6.17
N ILE A 431 -13.62 -5.90 4.87
CA ILE A 431 -14.65 -5.78 3.85
C ILE A 431 -14.53 -7.03 2.97
N SER A 432 -15.66 -7.60 2.64
CA SER A 432 -15.85 -8.72 1.70
C SER A 432 -17.27 -8.66 1.15
N SER A 433 -17.64 -9.55 0.23
CA SER A 433 -19.04 -9.63 -0.21
C SER A 433 -19.61 -11.05 -0.24
N ARG A 434 -20.87 -11.17 -0.65
CA ARG A 434 -21.58 -12.44 -0.78
C ARG A 434 -22.68 -12.32 -1.84
N ALA A 435 -22.34 -12.78 -3.03
CA ALA A 435 -23.23 -12.84 -4.16
C ALA A 435 -24.41 -13.80 -3.95
N GLN A 436 -25.53 -13.49 -4.58
CA GLN A 436 -26.58 -14.45 -4.89
C GLN A 436 -25.99 -15.55 -5.81
N PRO A 437 -25.93 -16.83 -5.39
CA PRO A 437 -25.14 -17.84 -6.11
C PRO A 437 -25.77 -18.30 -7.44
N VAL A 438 -27.09 -18.15 -7.59
CA VAL A 438 -27.85 -18.55 -8.79
C VAL A 438 -28.86 -17.46 -9.14
N ALA A 439 -28.87 -17.04 -10.40
CA ALA A 439 -29.82 -16.06 -10.94
C ALA A 439 -30.32 -16.48 -12.34
N ALA A 440 -31.46 -15.93 -12.76
CA ALA A 440 -32.05 -16.17 -14.07
C ALA A 440 -31.62 -15.11 -15.09
N VAL A 441 -31.39 -15.50 -16.35
CA VAL A 441 -31.19 -14.55 -17.46
C VAL A 441 -32.37 -13.57 -17.55
N GLY A 442 -32.10 -12.28 -17.68
CA GLY A 442 -33.14 -11.23 -17.62
C GLY A 442 -33.67 -10.92 -16.21
N GLY A 443 -33.23 -11.63 -15.18
CA GLY A 443 -33.50 -11.32 -13.77
C GLY A 443 -32.47 -10.34 -13.20
N THR A 444 -32.73 -9.86 -11.99
CA THR A 444 -31.72 -9.20 -11.15
C THR A 444 -30.78 -10.23 -10.52
N MET A 445 -29.60 -9.77 -10.11
CA MET A 445 -28.68 -10.49 -9.23
C MET A 445 -28.21 -9.52 -8.15
N SER A 446 -28.07 -10.00 -6.91
CA SER A 446 -27.65 -9.19 -5.77
C SER A 446 -26.35 -9.66 -5.13
N ASP A 447 -25.73 -8.76 -4.38
CA ASP A 447 -24.53 -9.00 -3.58
C ASP A 447 -24.63 -8.28 -2.23
N ASP A 448 -24.40 -8.99 -1.14
CA ASP A 448 -24.35 -8.46 0.23
C ASP A 448 -22.90 -8.10 0.58
N ILE A 449 -22.51 -6.84 0.41
CA ILE A 449 -21.20 -6.34 0.86
C ILE A 449 -21.22 -6.20 2.38
N ILE A 450 -20.25 -6.83 3.06
CA ILE A 450 -20.16 -6.93 4.50
C ILE A 450 -18.96 -6.10 4.98
N VAL A 451 -19.24 -5.04 5.74
CA VAL A 451 -18.24 -4.23 6.44
C VAL A 451 -18.26 -4.63 7.92
N ASP A 452 -17.53 -5.70 8.25
CA ASP A 452 -17.39 -6.21 9.63
C ASP A 452 -16.29 -5.45 10.42
N GLY A 453 -15.41 -4.75 9.72
CA GLY A 453 -14.29 -3.99 10.31
C GLY A 453 -14.63 -2.57 10.74
N VAL A 454 -13.59 -1.79 11.04
CA VAL A 454 -13.72 -0.37 11.37
C VAL A 454 -14.05 0.48 10.14
N VAL A 455 -14.58 1.69 10.35
CA VAL A 455 -15.01 2.64 9.31
C VAL A 455 -14.40 4.03 9.61
N PRO A 456 -13.84 4.77 8.63
CA PRO A 456 -13.30 6.12 8.84
C PRO A 456 -14.35 7.11 9.34
N ALA A 457 -13.93 8.18 10.00
CA ALA A 457 -14.83 9.17 10.62
C ALA A 457 -15.79 9.84 9.60
N ASN A 458 -15.36 9.98 8.34
CA ASN A 458 -16.16 10.53 7.24
C ASN A 458 -16.88 9.46 6.40
N GLY A 459 -16.82 8.19 6.81
CA GLY A 459 -17.45 7.05 6.15
C GLY A 459 -16.64 6.46 4.97
N LEU A 460 -17.16 5.35 4.45
CA LEU A 460 -16.73 4.72 3.20
C LEU A 460 -17.77 4.92 2.11
N PHE A 461 -17.32 5.06 0.87
CA PHE A 461 -18.14 5.09 -0.34
C PHE A 461 -17.92 3.77 -1.07
N VAL A 462 -18.97 2.95 -1.12
CA VAL A 462 -18.90 1.55 -1.57
C VAL A 462 -19.59 1.39 -2.93
N THR A 463 -18.93 0.66 -3.83
CA THR A 463 -19.45 0.27 -5.14
C THR A 463 -19.20 -1.21 -5.41
N ALA A 464 -20.04 -1.85 -6.22
CA ALA A 464 -19.83 -3.17 -6.79
C ALA A 464 -19.69 -3.10 -8.31
N SER A 465 -18.82 -3.94 -8.85
CA SER A 465 -18.67 -4.23 -10.27
C SER A 465 -19.04 -5.70 -10.51
N VAL A 466 -19.66 -6.01 -11.65
CA VAL A 466 -19.94 -7.39 -12.09
C VAL A 466 -19.23 -7.65 -13.41
N PHE A 467 -18.43 -8.72 -13.45
CA PHE A 467 -17.65 -9.15 -14.61
C PHE A 467 -18.12 -10.51 -15.09
N ARG A 468 -18.21 -10.71 -16.42
CA ARG A 468 -18.51 -12.04 -16.98
C ARG A 468 -17.25 -12.89 -17.02
N ALA A 469 -17.31 -14.11 -16.50
CA ALA A 469 -16.23 -15.08 -16.60
C ALA A 469 -16.00 -15.48 -18.08
N PRO A 470 -14.80 -15.29 -18.66
CA PRO A 470 -14.49 -15.77 -20.01
C PRO A 470 -14.14 -17.26 -20.00
N GLU A 471 -14.46 -17.96 -21.09
CA GLU A 471 -14.04 -19.35 -21.25
C GLU A 471 -12.51 -19.46 -21.33
N GLY A 472 -11.93 -20.38 -20.55
CA GLY A 472 -10.48 -20.63 -20.54
C GLY A 472 -9.61 -19.59 -19.80
N VAL A 473 -10.20 -18.54 -19.24
CA VAL A 473 -9.50 -17.54 -18.40
C VAL A 473 -9.58 -17.95 -16.92
N ALA A 474 -8.52 -17.74 -16.15
CA ALA A 474 -8.50 -18.04 -14.73
C ALA A 474 -9.38 -17.04 -13.94
N PRO A 475 -10.09 -17.45 -12.87
CA PRO A 475 -11.02 -16.57 -12.16
C PRO A 475 -10.38 -15.25 -11.68
N ALA A 476 -9.14 -15.29 -11.18
CA ALA A 476 -8.41 -14.11 -10.72
C ALA A 476 -8.09 -13.09 -11.84
N ASP A 477 -7.99 -13.54 -13.09
CA ASP A 477 -7.67 -12.71 -14.27
C ASP A 477 -8.93 -12.21 -15.00
N ALA A 478 -10.13 -12.57 -14.54
CA ALA A 478 -11.38 -12.31 -15.25
C ALA A 478 -11.92 -10.88 -15.07
N CYS A 479 -11.63 -10.19 -13.97
CA CYS A 479 -12.17 -8.86 -13.66
C CYS A 479 -11.39 -7.76 -14.40
N THR A 480 -11.65 -7.63 -15.70
CA THR A 480 -11.04 -6.61 -16.57
C THR A 480 -12.11 -5.69 -17.18
N PRO A 481 -11.76 -4.47 -17.62
CA PRO A 481 -12.70 -3.58 -18.30
C PRO A 481 -13.34 -4.15 -19.58
N GLU A 482 -12.74 -5.18 -20.19
CA GLU A 482 -13.28 -5.86 -21.37
C GLU A 482 -14.40 -6.86 -21.00
N ASN A 483 -14.40 -7.35 -19.75
CA ASN A 483 -15.36 -8.31 -19.21
C ASN A 483 -16.43 -7.64 -18.32
N LEU A 484 -16.36 -6.33 -18.10
CA LEU A 484 -17.27 -5.58 -17.24
C LEU A 484 -18.69 -5.58 -17.83
N VAL A 485 -19.64 -6.12 -17.09
CA VAL A 485 -21.07 -6.20 -17.43
C VAL A 485 -21.83 -5.01 -16.86
N TRP A 486 -21.50 -4.64 -15.61
CA TRP A 486 -22.22 -3.61 -14.86
C TRP A 486 -21.38 -3.08 -13.70
N GLU A 487 -21.62 -1.81 -13.32
CA GLU A 487 -21.12 -1.16 -12.11
C GLU A 487 -22.21 -0.20 -11.57
N ASN A 488 -22.29 0.02 -10.25
CA ASN A 488 -23.19 1.07 -9.72
C ASN A 488 -22.54 2.46 -9.82
N SER A 489 -23.15 3.33 -10.62
CA SER A 489 -22.69 4.71 -10.83
C SER A 489 -22.85 5.64 -9.62
N GLU A 490 -23.65 5.25 -8.62
CA GLU A 490 -23.88 5.99 -7.37
C GLU A 490 -23.37 5.16 -6.18
N PRO A 491 -22.22 5.54 -5.55
CA PRO A 491 -21.67 4.84 -4.39
C PRO A 491 -22.57 4.94 -3.16
N VAL A 492 -22.64 3.86 -2.38
CA VAL A 492 -23.37 3.82 -1.10
C VAL A 492 -22.46 4.34 0.02
N LEU A 493 -22.95 5.32 0.79
CA LEU A 493 -22.26 5.81 1.99
C LEU A 493 -22.47 4.87 3.18
N VAL A 494 -21.39 4.26 3.64
CA VAL A 494 -21.32 3.42 4.84
C VAL A 494 -20.65 4.21 5.96
N SER A 495 -21.42 4.58 6.98
CA SER A 495 -20.94 5.38 8.13
C SER A 495 -20.74 4.56 9.42
N GLN A 496 -21.16 3.29 9.42
CA GLN A 496 -21.00 2.34 10.52
C GLN A 496 -20.84 0.91 9.94
N PRO A 497 -20.24 -0.05 10.68
CA PRO A 497 -20.15 -1.45 10.27
C PRO A 497 -21.53 -2.07 10.02
N GLY A 498 -21.63 -2.97 9.04
CA GLY A 498 -22.89 -3.61 8.64
C GLY A 498 -22.88 -4.18 7.23
N THR A 499 -24.03 -4.68 6.78
CA THR A 499 -24.23 -5.29 5.45
C THR A 499 -25.00 -4.33 4.52
N ILE A 500 -24.57 -4.26 3.27
CA ILE A 500 -25.14 -3.44 2.21
C ILE A 500 -25.46 -4.33 1.01
N THR A 501 -26.73 -4.61 0.78
CA THR A 501 -27.17 -5.29 -0.45
C THR A 501 -27.11 -4.34 -1.64
N ILE A 502 -26.36 -4.70 -2.68
CA ILE A 502 -26.34 -4.03 -3.98
C ILE A 502 -27.01 -4.93 -5.01
N GLU A 503 -27.88 -4.38 -5.86
CA GLU A 503 -28.59 -5.11 -6.91
C GLU A 503 -28.11 -4.67 -8.30
N ALA A 504 -27.61 -5.63 -9.10
CA ALA A 504 -27.38 -5.42 -10.52
C ALA A 504 -28.69 -5.71 -11.29
N PRO A 505 -29.10 -4.82 -12.23
CA PRO A 505 -30.47 -4.80 -12.75
C PRO A 505 -30.80 -5.90 -13.76
N ASN A 506 -29.79 -6.59 -14.33
CA ASN A 506 -29.98 -7.57 -15.40
C ASN A 506 -28.81 -8.57 -15.48
N VAL A 507 -29.11 -9.86 -15.46
CA VAL A 507 -28.22 -10.96 -15.88
C VAL A 507 -28.31 -11.09 -17.41
N PRO A 508 -27.30 -10.69 -18.20
CA PRO A 508 -27.47 -10.51 -19.64
C PRO A 508 -27.52 -11.83 -20.43
N ASP A 509 -26.90 -12.90 -19.92
CA ASP A 509 -26.81 -14.19 -20.61
C ASP A 509 -26.54 -15.33 -19.59
N PHE A 510 -26.48 -16.57 -20.06
CA PHE A 510 -26.02 -17.72 -19.30
C PHE A 510 -24.49 -17.67 -19.08
N GLY A 511 -24.03 -18.29 -18.00
CA GLY A 511 -22.61 -18.40 -17.63
C GLY A 511 -22.34 -18.09 -16.16
N THR A 512 -21.13 -17.62 -15.88
CA THR A 512 -20.66 -17.27 -14.54
C THR A 512 -20.29 -15.79 -14.49
N TYR A 513 -20.61 -15.13 -13.38
CA TYR A 513 -20.40 -13.72 -13.12
C TYR A 513 -19.68 -13.53 -11.79
N TYR A 514 -18.60 -12.78 -11.80
CA TYR A 514 -17.83 -12.43 -10.59
C TYR A 514 -18.18 -11.02 -10.16
N TRP A 515 -18.51 -10.88 -8.89
CA TRP A 515 -18.62 -9.58 -8.23
C TRP A 515 -17.23 -9.11 -7.80
N GLN A 516 -17.09 -7.80 -7.67
CA GLN A 516 -15.95 -7.15 -7.05
C GLN A 516 -16.42 -5.87 -6.39
N GLU A 517 -16.36 -5.84 -5.07
CA GLU A 517 -16.61 -4.67 -4.26
C GLU A 517 -15.37 -3.75 -4.21
N HIS A 518 -15.61 -2.44 -4.16
CA HIS A 518 -14.60 -1.42 -3.97
C HIS A 518 -15.08 -0.48 -2.88
N ALA A 519 -14.22 -0.16 -1.92
CA ALA A 519 -14.48 0.86 -0.92
C ALA A 519 -13.46 2.00 -1.05
N ARG A 520 -13.95 3.23 -1.02
CA ARG A 520 -13.13 4.45 -1.03
C ARG A 520 -13.44 5.32 0.17
N ASP A 521 -12.49 6.16 0.59
CA ASP A 521 -12.75 7.19 1.59
C ASP A 521 -13.45 8.42 0.98
N HIS A 522 -13.70 9.43 1.80
CA HIS A 522 -14.36 10.68 1.39
C HIS A 522 -13.54 11.58 0.43
N GLU A 523 -12.24 11.32 0.24
CA GLU A 523 -11.38 12.00 -0.73
C GLU A 523 -11.25 11.19 -2.04
N GLY A 524 -11.75 9.95 -2.05
CA GLY A 524 -11.70 9.03 -3.17
C GLY A 524 -10.50 8.09 -3.16
N SER A 525 -9.71 8.05 -2.07
CA SER A 525 -8.61 7.09 -1.90
C SER A 525 -9.16 5.68 -1.77
N SER A 526 -8.49 4.70 -2.38
CA SER A 526 -8.89 3.29 -2.26
C SER A 526 -8.57 2.75 -0.86
N VAL A 527 -9.61 2.25 -0.18
CA VAL A 527 -9.50 1.58 1.12
C VAL A 527 -9.46 0.06 0.94
N HIS A 528 -10.27 -0.44 0.01
CA HIS A 528 -10.41 -1.87 -0.27
C HIS A 528 -10.84 -2.13 -1.72
N VAL A 529 -10.45 -3.27 -2.27
CA VAL A 529 -10.91 -3.84 -3.54
C VAL A 529 -10.94 -5.37 -3.40
N GLY A 530 -12.08 -6.00 -3.71
CA GLY A 530 -12.26 -7.45 -3.68
C GLY A 530 -11.36 -8.20 -4.66
N ALA A 531 -11.05 -9.46 -4.35
CA ALA A 531 -10.24 -10.30 -5.23
C ALA A 531 -11.13 -11.06 -6.22
N CYS A 532 -10.85 -10.94 -7.52
CA CYS A 532 -11.69 -11.54 -8.55
C CYS A 532 -11.79 -13.07 -8.43
N GLY A 533 -12.99 -13.61 -8.62
CA GLY A 533 -13.21 -15.05 -8.72
C GLY A 533 -13.37 -15.80 -7.40
N ILE A 534 -13.66 -15.10 -6.30
CA ILE A 534 -14.01 -15.73 -5.01
C ILE A 534 -15.38 -16.43 -5.13
N GLU A 535 -15.46 -17.67 -4.63
CA GLU A 535 -16.65 -18.54 -4.75
C GLU A 535 -17.91 -17.95 -4.08
N SER A 536 -17.76 -17.29 -2.93
CA SER A 536 -18.87 -16.57 -2.27
C SER A 536 -19.29 -15.30 -3.00
N GLU A 537 -18.47 -14.78 -3.90
CA GLU A 537 -18.64 -13.52 -4.63
C GLU A 537 -18.95 -13.83 -6.12
N THR A 538 -19.50 -15.02 -6.38
CA THR A 538 -19.83 -15.54 -7.71
C THR A 538 -21.34 -15.78 -7.86
N THR A 539 -21.94 -15.21 -8.90
CA THR A 539 -23.29 -15.55 -9.38
C THR A 539 -23.20 -16.45 -10.60
N THR A 540 -24.01 -17.50 -10.66
CA THR A 540 -24.16 -18.34 -11.85
C THR A 540 -25.54 -18.15 -12.48
N ALA A 541 -25.58 -18.18 -13.82
CA ALA A 541 -26.77 -18.26 -14.63
C ALA A 541 -26.73 -19.58 -15.41
N PRO A 542 -27.06 -20.71 -14.77
CA PRO A 542 -27.05 -22.03 -15.41
C PRO A 542 -28.20 -22.16 -16.43
N LEU A 543 -28.04 -23.09 -17.37
CA LEU A 543 -29.16 -23.53 -18.21
C LEU A 543 -30.20 -24.25 -17.33
N PRO A 544 -31.50 -24.02 -17.50
CA PRO A 544 -32.53 -24.90 -16.95
C PRO A 544 -32.40 -26.30 -17.57
N THR A 545 -32.71 -27.32 -16.77
CA THR A 545 -32.67 -28.73 -17.18
C THR A 545 -34.08 -29.30 -17.30
N VAL A 546 -34.23 -30.29 -18.18
CA VAL A 546 -35.51 -30.96 -18.45
C VAL A 546 -35.31 -32.47 -18.39
N THR A 547 -36.32 -33.18 -17.89
CA THR A 547 -36.46 -34.64 -17.94
C THR A 547 -37.94 -34.98 -18.14
N THR A 548 -38.27 -35.96 -18.97
CA THR A 548 -39.68 -36.24 -19.31
C THR A 548 -40.20 -37.56 -18.74
N THR A 549 -41.50 -37.82 -18.88
CA THR A 549 -42.20 -39.02 -18.39
C THR A 549 -43.46 -39.24 -19.22
N ALA A 550 -43.32 -40.08 -20.23
CA ALA A 550 -44.38 -40.49 -21.14
C ALA A 550 -45.38 -41.44 -20.47
N LEU A 551 -46.57 -41.56 -21.06
CA LEU A 551 -47.45 -42.70 -20.81
C LEU A 551 -46.74 -43.98 -21.29
N ALA A 552 -46.45 -44.93 -20.40
CA ALA A 552 -45.65 -46.12 -20.75
C ALA A 552 -46.36 -47.09 -21.72
N GLU A 553 -47.69 -47.21 -21.62
CA GLU A 553 -48.53 -48.08 -22.46
C GLU A 553 -49.81 -47.33 -22.84
N ALA A 554 -50.32 -47.57 -24.06
CA ALA A 554 -51.61 -47.04 -24.51
C ALA A 554 -52.33 -47.97 -25.51
N ASP A 555 -53.66 -47.90 -25.51
CA ASP A 555 -54.50 -48.61 -26.49
C ASP A 555 -54.34 -48.03 -27.91
N PHE A 556 -54.58 -48.86 -28.93
CA PHE A 556 -54.54 -48.43 -30.33
C PHE A 556 -55.54 -47.29 -30.60
N GLY A 557 -55.08 -46.23 -31.26
CA GLY A 557 -55.87 -45.04 -31.55
C GLY A 557 -55.97 -44.02 -30.41
N ALA A 558 -55.42 -44.32 -29.23
CA ALA A 558 -55.44 -43.42 -28.07
C ALA A 558 -54.71 -42.11 -28.34
N ALA A 559 -55.16 -41.04 -27.66
CA ALA A 559 -54.35 -39.84 -27.46
C ALA A 559 -53.27 -40.14 -26.42
N ILE A 560 -52.01 -39.88 -26.77
CA ILE A 560 -50.84 -40.08 -25.91
C ILE A 560 -50.14 -38.75 -25.63
N THR A 561 -49.49 -38.67 -24.47
CA THR A 561 -48.80 -37.48 -23.96
C THR A 561 -47.53 -37.81 -23.21
N ASP A 562 -46.67 -36.80 -23.09
CA ASP A 562 -45.47 -36.78 -22.24
C ASP A 562 -45.53 -35.60 -21.26
N THR A 563 -44.86 -35.71 -20.12
CA THR A 563 -44.75 -34.66 -19.09
C THR A 563 -43.29 -34.29 -18.84
N ALA A 564 -42.88 -33.13 -19.34
CA ALA A 564 -41.56 -32.57 -19.08
C ALA A 564 -41.52 -31.89 -17.71
N HIS A 565 -40.50 -32.19 -16.92
CA HIS A 565 -40.22 -31.57 -15.62
C HIS A 565 -39.08 -30.58 -15.80
N VAL A 566 -39.37 -29.28 -15.78
CA VAL A 566 -38.38 -28.20 -15.96
C VAL A 566 -37.86 -27.74 -14.60
N THR A 567 -36.54 -27.80 -14.38
CA THR A 567 -35.90 -27.40 -13.12
C THR A 567 -34.67 -26.52 -13.34
N GLY A 568 -34.41 -25.60 -12.41
CA GLY A 568 -33.43 -24.53 -12.56
C GLY A 568 -33.99 -23.26 -13.22
N PRO A 569 -33.27 -22.13 -13.14
CA PRO A 569 -33.80 -20.80 -13.43
C PRO A 569 -34.18 -20.59 -14.91
N VAL A 570 -35.48 -20.50 -15.16
CA VAL A 570 -36.04 -20.11 -16.46
C VAL A 570 -35.77 -18.61 -16.76
N PRO A 571 -35.35 -18.24 -17.99
CA PRO A 571 -35.18 -16.85 -18.40
C PRO A 571 -36.42 -15.97 -18.17
N ARG A 572 -36.19 -14.77 -17.61
CA ARG A 572 -37.20 -13.74 -17.32
C ARG A 572 -37.28 -12.62 -18.36
N SER A 573 -36.29 -12.54 -19.24
CA SER A 573 -36.35 -11.81 -20.51
C SER A 573 -36.62 -12.79 -21.66
N GLY A 574 -36.97 -12.29 -22.84
CA GLY A 574 -37.25 -13.13 -24.02
C GLY A 574 -38.52 -13.97 -23.92
N THR A 575 -38.54 -15.09 -24.66
CA THR A 575 -39.50 -16.20 -24.48
C THR A 575 -38.73 -17.50 -24.30
N THR A 576 -39.25 -18.39 -23.45
CA THR A 576 -38.76 -19.78 -23.35
C THR A 576 -39.92 -20.69 -23.73
N ASP A 577 -39.69 -21.60 -24.66
CA ASP A 577 -40.74 -22.39 -25.33
C ASP A 577 -40.29 -23.85 -25.46
N LEU A 578 -41.10 -24.76 -24.94
CA LEU A 578 -40.90 -26.21 -25.01
C LEU A 578 -41.66 -26.81 -26.21
N THR A 579 -41.01 -27.66 -26.99
CA THR A 579 -41.64 -28.43 -28.08
C THR A 579 -41.25 -29.90 -27.97
N PHE A 580 -42.16 -30.82 -28.26
CA PHE A 580 -41.86 -32.25 -28.37
C PHE A 580 -41.86 -32.68 -29.84
N GLU A 581 -41.01 -33.63 -30.18
CA GLU A 581 -41.09 -34.41 -31.42
C GLU A 581 -41.39 -35.86 -31.06
N LEU A 582 -42.44 -36.41 -31.67
CA LEU A 582 -42.88 -37.78 -31.48
C LEU A 582 -42.45 -38.63 -32.67
N TYR A 583 -41.70 -39.69 -32.42
CA TYR A 583 -41.25 -40.66 -33.42
C TYR A 583 -41.94 -42.01 -33.21
N HIS A 584 -42.19 -42.74 -34.28
CA HIS A 584 -42.76 -44.10 -34.25
C HIS A 584 -41.82 -45.09 -34.93
N ALA A 585 -41.59 -46.24 -34.29
CA ALA A 585 -40.84 -47.34 -34.89
C ALA A 585 -41.48 -48.71 -34.62
N GLU A 586 -41.31 -49.61 -35.58
CA GLU A 586 -41.63 -51.01 -35.44
C GLU A 586 -40.72 -51.68 -34.38
N GLY A 587 -41.25 -52.66 -33.64
CA GLY A 587 -40.56 -53.37 -32.54
C GLY A 587 -39.34 -54.24 -32.93
N ASN A 588 -38.81 -54.06 -34.15
CA ASN A 588 -37.55 -54.61 -34.65
C ASN A 588 -36.41 -53.58 -34.66
N THR A 589 -36.71 -52.30 -34.41
CA THR A 589 -35.77 -51.17 -34.49
C THR A 589 -35.07 -50.95 -33.14
N GLU A 590 -33.76 -50.71 -33.16
CA GLU A 590 -32.99 -50.38 -31.95
C GLU A 590 -33.38 -48.97 -31.44
N PRO A 591 -33.79 -48.79 -30.16
CA PRO A 591 -34.36 -47.54 -29.67
C PRO A 591 -33.50 -46.29 -29.95
N ALA A 592 -32.19 -46.37 -29.76
CA ALA A 592 -31.26 -45.26 -30.00
C ALA A 592 -31.15 -44.83 -31.49
N ASN A 593 -31.63 -45.65 -32.41
CA ASN A 593 -31.66 -45.40 -33.86
C ASN A 593 -33.08 -45.17 -34.39
N ALA A 594 -34.09 -45.10 -33.50
CA ALA A 594 -35.51 -45.08 -33.88
C ALA A 594 -36.08 -43.69 -34.24
N CYS A 595 -35.32 -42.60 -34.01
CA CYS A 595 -35.77 -41.22 -34.22
C CYS A 595 -35.04 -40.61 -35.42
N THR A 596 -35.60 -40.81 -36.61
CA THR A 596 -35.15 -40.23 -37.88
C THR A 596 -36.26 -39.41 -38.55
N PRO A 597 -35.96 -38.53 -39.53
CA PRO A 597 -36.98 -37.76 -40.26
C PRO A 597 -38.07 -38.60 -40.94
N GLU A 598 -37.79 -39.88 -41.24
CA GLU A 598 -38.73 -40.83 -41.84
C GLU A 598 -39.70 -41.45 -40.81
N THR A 599 -39.33 -41.45 -39.53
CA THR A 599 -40.12 -41.98 -38.40
C THR A 599 -40.87 -40.90 -37.61
N LEU A 600 -40.67 -39.62 -37.93
CA LEU A 600 -41.32 -38.50 -37.26
C LEU A 600 -42.84 -38.53 -37.52
N VAL A 601 -43.61 -38.61 -36.45
CA VAL A 601 -45.07 -38.59 -36.45
C VAL A 601 -45.57 -37.15 -36.41
N GLU A 602 -45.14 -36.37 -35.42
CA GLU A 602 -45.54 -34.98 -35.24
C GLU A 602 -44.51 -34.18 -34.42
N THR A 603 -44.30 -32.91 -34.79
CA THR A 603 -43.65 -31.90 -33.94
C THR A 603 -44.76 -31.06 -33.30
N THR A 604 -44.88 -31.09 -31.96
CA THR A 604 -46.01 -30.47 -31.26
C THR A 604 -46.00 -28.94 -31.32
N GLN A 605 -47.16 -28.32 -31.09
CA GLN A 605 -47.21 -26.87 -30.86
C GLN A 605 -46.36 -26.48 -29.64
N PRO A 606 -45.68 -25.30 -29.64
CA PRO A 606 -44.87 -24.87 -28.51
C PRO A 606 -45.69 -24.55 -27.26
N ILE A 607 -45.16 -24.96 -26.10
CA ILE A 607 -45.68 -24.64 -24.77
C ILE A 607 -44.80 -23.54 -24.15
N PRO A 608 -45.35 -22.37 -23.80
CA PRO A 608 -44.59 -21.34 -23.10
C PRO A 608 -44.17 -21.80 -21.68
N VAL A 609 -42.88 -21.72 -21.40
CA VAL A 609 -42.27 -22.03 -20.10
C VAL A 609 -41.86 -20.71 -19.44
N THR A 610 -42.46 -20.38 -18.29
CA THR A 610 -42.22 -19.11 -17.56
C THR A 610 -41.48 -19.31 -16.24
N ASP A 611 -41.58 -20.51 -15.66
CA ASP A 611 -41.14 -20.85 -14.32
C ASP A 611 -40.76 -22.35 -14.27
N GLU A 612 -40.20 -22.80 -13.16
CA GLU A 612 -39.95 -24.23 -12.90
C GLU A 612 -41.26 -24.99 -12.65
N GLY A 613 -41.39 -26.21 -13.18
CA GLY A 613 -42.58 -27.04 -13.00
C GLY A 613 -42.82 -28.07 -14.11
N ASP A 614 -44.00 -28.68 -14.06
CA ASP A 614 -44.40 -29.80 -14.91
C ASP A 614 -45.22 -29.31 -16.11
N TYR A 615 -44.80 -29.67 -17.33
CA TYR A 615 -45.38 -29.24 -18.60
C TYR A 615 -45.78 -30.45 -19.44
N VAL A 616 -47.08 -30.68 -19.60
CA VAL A 616 -47.63 -31.79 -20.40
C VAL A 616 -47.67 -31.41 -21.88
N SER A 617 -47.24 -32.32 -22.76
CA SER A 617 -47.32 -32.19 -24.21
C SER A 617 -48.77 -31.99 -24.69
N PRO A 618 -48.98 -31.41 -25.89
CA PRO A 618 -50.21 -31.63 -26.64
C PRO A 618 -50.45 -33.14 -26.85
N GLU A 619 -51.73 -33.52 -26.90
CA GLU A 619 -52.18 -34.88 -27.22
C GLU A 619 -51.89 -35.21 -28.70
N VAL A 620 -51.20 -36.31 -28.97
CA VAL A 620 -50.99 -36.87 -30.32
C VAL A 620 -51.62 -38.26 -30.37
N ARG A 621 -52.30 -38.64 -31.46
CA ARG A 621 -52.96 -39.96 -31.54
C ARG A 621 -52.05 -41.06 -32.09
N ALA A 622 -52.02 -42.19 -31.37
CA ALA A 622 -51.26 -43.37 -31.73
C ALA A 622 -51.99 -44.20 -32.82
N HIS A 623 -51.83 -43.77 -34.07
CA HIS A 623 -52.46 -44.40 -35.24
C HIS A 623 -51.80 -45.70 -35.74
N GLN A 624 -50.76 -46.19 -35.06
CA GLN A 624 -49.99 -47.38 -35.44
C GLN A 624 -49.61 -48.20 -34.20
N GLN A 625 -49.37 -49.50 -34.37
CA GLN A 625 -48.76 -50.34 -33.33
C GLN A 625 -47.24 -50.18 -33.33
N GLY A 626 -46.59 -50.31 -32.17
CA GLY A 626 -45.12 -50.23 -32.04
C GLY A 626 -44.68 -49.43 -30.81
N SER A 627 -43.46 -48.89 -30.89
CA SER A 627 -42.92 -47.99 -29.87
C SER A 627 -42.99 -46.56 -30.39
N TYR A 628 -43.52 -45.67 -29.55
CA TYR A 628 -43.49 -44.22 -29.76
C TYR A 628 -42.44 -43.61 -28.83
N TYR A 629 -41.53 -42.80 -29.37
CA TYR A 629 -40.46 -42.14 -28.62
C TYR A 629 -40.65 -40.64 -28.66
N TRP A 630 -40.68 -40.01 -27.49
CA TRP A 630 -40.71 -38.56 -27.33
C TRP A 630 -39.29 -38.03 -27.29
N ILE A 631 -39.06 -36.86 -27.90
CA ILE A 631 -37.87 -36.03 -27.68
C ILE A 631 -38.35 -34.60 -27.43
N GLU A 632 -38.09 -34.05 -26.26
CA GLU A 632 -38.38 -32.65 -25.97
C GLU A 632 -37.20 -31.74 -26.35
N TYR A 633 -37.52 -30.48 -26.63
CA TYR A 633 -36.55 -29.43 -26.91
C TYR A 633 -36.99 -28.15 -26.20
N LEU A 634 -36.19 -27.68 -25.24
CA LEU A 634 -36.42 -26.41 -24.56
C LEU A 634 -35.64 -25.31 -25.27
N TRP A 635 -36.34 -24.35 -25.87
CA TRP A 635 -35.74 -23.27 -26.65
C TRP A 635 -35.91 -21.91 -25.95
N TYR A 636 -34.93 -21.03 -26.12
CA TYR A 636 -34.95 -19.65 -25.65
C TYR A 636 -34.80 -18.66 -26.82
N SER A 637 -35.63 -17.62 -26.84
CA SER A 637 -35.63 -16.54 -27.82
C SER A 637 -35.34 -15.19 -27.13
N PRO A 638 -34.12 -14.64 -27.23
CA PRO A 638 -33.76 -13.37 -26.58
C PRO A 638 -34.64 -12.18 -26.98
N SER A 639 -35.05 -11.35 -26.02
CA SER A 639 -35.92 -10.18 -26.27
C SER A 639 -35.25 -9.00 -26.98
N ASP A 640 -33.93 -9.02 -27.11
CA ASP A 640 -33.14 -8.02 -27.86
C ASP A 640 -33.05 -8.33 -29.37
N GLY A 641 -33.55 -9.50 -29.80
CA GLY A 641 -33.46 -9.97 -31.18
C GLY A 641 -32.23 -10.84 -31.47
N GLY A 642 -31.51 -11.31 -30.44
CA GLY A 642 -30.47 -12.33 -30.58
C GLY A 642 -30.99 -13.67 -31.12
N GLU A 643 -30.08 -14.54 -31.54
CA GLU A 643 -30.42 -15.85 -32.11
C GLU A 643 -31.12 -16.77 -31.09
N ARG A 644 -32.09 -17.56 -31.57
CA ARG A 644 -32.82 -18.56 -30.77
C ARG A 644 -31.87 -19.70 -30.40
N ARG A 645 -31.86 -20.09 -29.12
CA ARG A 645 -30.88 -21.03 -28.55
C ARG A 645 -31.58 -22.26 -27.97
N LEU A 646 -30.97 -23.43 -28.15
CA LEU A 646 -31.39 -24.66 -27.48
C LEU A 646 -30.80 -24.68 -26.07
N LEU A 647 -31.64 -24.90 -25.05
CA LEU A 647 -31.22 -24.97 -23.64
C LEU A 647 -31.08 -26.42 -23.16
N ALA A 648 -32.03 -27.28 -23.55
CA ALA A 648 -32.07 -28.70 -23.23
C ALA A 648 -32.73 -29.48 -24.39
N GLN A 649 -32.36 -30.76 -24.53
CA GLN A 649 -32.91 -31.69 -25.51
C GLN A 649 -32.87 -33.12 -24.96
N GLY A 650 -33.96 -33.87 -25.14
CA GLY A 650 -34.07 -35.28 -24.78
C GLY A 650 -33.23 -36.22 -25.65
N ALA A 651 -33.29 -37.52 -25.36
CA ALA A 651 -32.53 -38.53 -26.08
C ALA A 651 -33.42 -39.67 -26.59
N CYS A 652 -33.31 -39.99 -27.88
CA CYS A 652 -34.09 -41.05 -28.51
C CYS A 652 -33.94 -42.40 -27.78
N GLY A 653 -35.07 -43.05 -27.48
CA GLY A 653 -35.09 -44.40 -26.94
C GLY A 653 -34.96 -44.53 -25.42
N LEU A 654 -35.15 -43.45 -24.66
CA LEU A 654 -35.20 -43.51 -23.20
C LEU A 654 -36.52 -44.16 -22.71
N GLU A 655 -36.41 -45.07 -21.73
CA GLU A 655 -37.53 -45.90 -21.23
C GLU A 655 -38.65 -45.05 -20.61
N ASN A 656 -38.31 -43.97 -19.91
CA ASN A 656 -39.25 -42.99 -19.38
C ASN A 656 -39.90 -42.11 -20.46
N GLU A 657 -39.39 -42.12 -21.69
CA GLU A 657 -39.78 -41.22 -22.80
C GLU A 657 -40.38 -42.06 -23.95
N THR A 658 -40.81 -43.30 -23.64
CA THR A 658 -41.36 -44.28 -24.57
C THR A 658 -42.82 -44.64 -24.22
N THR A 659 -43.70 -44.64 -25.22
CA THR A 659 -45.06 -45.19 -25.15
C THR A 659 -45.18 -46.43 -26.02
N ALA A 660 -45.49 -47.59 -25.43
CA ALA A 660 -45.77 -48.82 -26.16
C ALA A 660 -47.25 -48.90 -26.57
N VAL A 661 -47.52 -49.24 -27.83
CA VAL A 661 -48.89 -49.36 -28.37
C VAL A 661 -49.07 -50.72 -29.05
N ALA A 662 -49.99 -51.52 -28.51
CA ALA A 662 -50.32 -52.83 -29.05
C ALA A 662 -51.21 -52.74 -30.30
N SER A 663 -51.30 -53.83 -31.06
CA SER A 663 -52.39 -54.03 -32.01
C SER A 663 -53.65 -54.45 -31.26
N PRO A 664 -54.86 -54.00 -31.65
CA PRO A 664 -56.08 -54.46 -31.02
C PRO A 664 -56.35 -55.93 -31.35
N GLU A 665 -56.77 -56.70 -30.35
CA GLU A 665 -57.13 -58.10 -30.47
C GLU A 665 -58.64 -58.25 -30.70
N VAL A 666 -59.03 -59.22 -31.52
CA VAL A 666 -60.42 -59.53 -31.85
C VAL A 666 -60.63 -61.03 -31.67
N VAL A 667 -61.57 -61.40 -30.81
CA VAL A 667 -61.98 -62.79 -30.57
C VAL A 667 -63.47 -62.91 -30.83
N THR A 668 -63.86 -63.71 -31.80
CA THR A 668 -65.25 -63.90 -32.23
C THR A 668 -65.84 -65.21 -31.67
N ALA A 669 -67.16 -65.40 -31.84
CA ALA A 669 -67.92 -66.48 -31.23
C ALA A 669 -69.29 -66.63 -31.93
N ALA A 670 -69.32 -67.44 -32.98
CA ALA A 670 -70.50 -67.65 -33.80
C ALA A 670 -71.61 -68.41 -33.05
N LEU A 671 -72.87 -68.15 -33.40
CA LEU A 671 -73.98 -68.98 -32.96
C LEU A 671 -73.82 -70.39 -33.54
N GLU A 672 -73.56 -71.41 -32.71
CA GLU A 672 -73.24 -72.79 -33.16
C GLU A 672 -74.19 -73.36 -34.23
N ARG A 673 -75.49 -73.03 -34.18
CA ARG A 673 -76.55 -73.72 -34.95
C ARG A 673 -77.71 -72.80 -35.31
N ALA A 674 -78.27 -73.01 -36.50
CA ALA A 674 -79.50 -72.37 -36.95
C ALA A 674 -80.32 -73.26 -37.91
N GLY A 675 -81.62 -72.98 -38.03
CA GLY A 675 -82.47 -73.51 -39.10
C GLY A 675 -82.23 -72.83 -40.45
N VAL A 676 -82.54 -73.51 -41.54
CA VAL A 676 -82.57 -72.92 -42.90
C VAL A 676 -83.61 -71.79 -42.97
N ASN A 677 -83.17 -70.59 -43.37
CA ASN A 677 -83.83 -69.28 -43.28
C ASN A 677 -84.08 -68.72 -41.86
N GLU A 678 -83.48 -69.30 -40.81
CA GLU A 678 -83.44 -68.69 -39.47
C GLU A 678 -82.31 -67.65 -39.39
N SER A 679 -82.49 -66.62 -38.57
CA SER A 679 -81.48 -65.58 -38.32
C SER A 679 -80.36 -66.08 -37.40
N PHE A 680 -79.12 -66.01 -37.86
CA PHE A 680 -77.92 -66.31 -37.09
C PHE A 680 -76.90 -65.15 -37.16
N TYR A 681 -75.94 -65.20 -36.25
CA TYR A 681 -75.06 -64.07 -35.91
C TYR A 681 -73.79 -64.55 -35.21
N ASP A 682 -72.87 -63.61 -35.01
CA ASP A 682 -71.59 -63.76 -34.33
C ASP A 682 -71.40 -62.60 -33.31
N ASN A 683 -70.54 -62.77 -32.31
CA ASN A 683 -70.18 -61.76 -31.32
C ASN A 683 -68.66 -61.61 -31.24
N ALA A 684 -68.15 -60.47 -31.71
CA ALA A 684 -66.75 -60.08 -31.54
C ALA A 684 -66.53 -59.45 -30.15
N THR A 685 -65.49 -59.89 -29.44
CA THR A 685 -64.90 -59.18 -28.32
C THR A 685 -63.64 -58.48 -28.82
N VAL A 686 -63.56 -57.17 -28.62
CA VAL A 686 -62.44 -56.33 -29.07
C VAL A 686 -61.72 -55.74 -27.86
N THR A 687 -60.39 -55.89 -27.81
CA THR A 687 -59.53 -55.40 -26.73
C THR A 687 -58.31 -54.67 -27.26
N GLY A 688 -57.77 -53.70 -26.51
CA GLY A 688 -56.63 -52.90 -26.95
C GLY A 688 -56.98 -51.77 -27.93
N LEU A 689 -58.27 -51.46 -28.10
CA LEU A 689 -58.78 -50.36 -28.92
C LEU A 689 -59.26 -49.21 -28.02
N ALA A 690 -58.76 -48.01 -28.25
CA ALA A 690 -59.05 -46.84 -27.42
C ALA A 690 -60.47 -46.30 -27.63
N ALA A 691 -61.01 -45.61 -26.62
CA ALA A 691 -62.30 -44.93 -26.72
C ALA A 691 -62.32 -43.84 -27.81
N ASP A 692 -63.49 -43.63 -28.43
CA ASP A 692 -63.73 -42.66 -29.50
C ASP A 692 -62.82 -42.87 -30.74
N THR A 693 -62.37 -44.10 -30.99
CA THR A 693 -61.57 -44.47 -32.17
C THR A 693 -62.48 -44.83 -33.35
N ASP A 694 -62.29 -44.18 -34.51
CA ASP A 694 -63.07 -44.43 -35.73
C ASP A 694 -62.71 -45.77 -36.38
N ALA A 695 -63.29 -46.84 -35.83
CA ALA A 695 -63.13 -48.22 -36.26
C ALA A 695 -64.47 -48.89 -36.59
N GLU A 696 -64.44 -49.88 -37.46
CA GLU A 696 -65.61 -50.68 -37.86
C GLU A 696 -65.26 -52.17 -37.94
N LEU A 697 -66.21 -53.03 -37.58
CA LEU A 697 -66.15 -54.47 -37.83
C LEU A 697 -67.01 -54.82 -39.04
N VAL A 698 -66.45 -55.61 -39.95
CA VAL A 698 -67.17 -56.26 -41.05
C VAL A 698 -67.06 -57.76 -40.89
N PHE A 699 -68.19 -58.46 -40.93
CA PHE A 699 -68.25 -59.90 -40.82
C PHE A 699 -68.47 -60.51 -42.21
N PHE A 700 -67.66 -61.50 -42.55
CA PHE A 700 -67.75 -62.27 -43.79
C PHE A 700 -68.20 -63.69 -43.46
N VAL A 701 -69.22 -64.18 -44.16
CA VAL A 701 -69.83 -65.50 -43.93
C VAL A 701 -69.66 -66.37 -45.17
N PHE A 702 -68.93 -67.47 -45.03
CA PHE A 702 -68.56 -68.36 -46.13
C PHE A 702 -69.29 -69.71 -46.05
N HIS A 703 -70.05 -70.03 -47.09
CA HIS A 703 -70.76 -71.30 -47.18
C HIS A 703 -69.81 -72.44 -47.54
N ASN A 704 -69.70 -73.38 -46.61
CA ASN A 704 -69.05 -74.67 -46.80
C ASN A 704 -70.11 -75.79 -46.77
N GLU A 705 -69.79 -76.91 -47.42
CA GLU A 705 -70.58 -78.15 -47.30
C GLU A 705 -70.41 -78.76 -45.90
N PRO A 706 -71.36 -79.59 -45.41
CA PRO A 706 -71.18 -80.31 -44.15
C PRO A 706 -69.92 -81.20 -44.16
N ASP A 707 -69.25 -81.27 -43.01
CA ASP A 707 -68.06 -82.11 -42.76
C ASP A 707 -66.85 -81.90 -43.70
N THR A 708 -66.78 -80.79 -44.46
CA THR A 708 -65.58 -80.43 -45.24
C THR A 708 -64.58 -79.58 -44.44
N LEU A 709 -63.34 -79.51 -44.93
CA LEU A 709 -62.37 -78.52 -44.45
C LEU A 709 -62.90 -77.09 -44.71
N PRO A 710 -62.62 -76.11 -43.84
CA PRO A 710 -62.97 -74.71 -44.07
C PRO A 710 -62.33 -74.14 -45.34
N VAL A 711 -63.14 -73.50 -46.17
CA VAL A 711 -62.74 -72.71 -47.34
C VAL A 711 -63.44 -71.35 -47.25
N CYS A 712 -62.66 -70.27 -47.34
CA CYS A 712 -63.14 -68.89 -47.25
C CYS A 712 -62.53 -68.07 -48.40
N THR A 713 -62.99 -68.36 -49.61
CA THR A 713 -62.66 -67.65 -50.86
C THR A 713 -63.90 -66.90 -51.39
N GLU A 714 -63.71 -66.02 -52.37
CA GLU A 714 -64.82 -65.31 -53.04
C GLU A 714 -65.89 -66.28 -53.58
N ASP A 715 -65.49 -67.45 -54.13
CA ASP A 715 -66.41 -68.49 -54.61
C ASP A 715 -67.31 -69.09 -53.52
N THR A 716 -66.91 -68.98 -52.25
CA THR A 716 -67.66 -69.48 -51.08
C THR A 716 -68.35 -68.37 -50.27
N LEU A 717 -68.12 -67.09 -50.60
CA LEU A 717 -68.68 -65.97 -49.84
C LEU A 717 -70.20 -65.87 -50.03
N GLU A 718 -70.96 -65.99 -48.94
CA GLU A 718 -72.42 -65.89 -48.94
C GLU A 718 -72.90 -64.50 -48.48
N TYR A 719 -72.22 -63.92 -47.48
CA TYR A 719 -72.52 -62.56 -46.99
C TYR A 719 -71.24 -61.77 -46.63
N GLU A 720 -71.19 -60.51 -47.05
CA GLU A 720 -70.47 -59.44 -46.36
C GLU A 720 -71.54 -58.64 -45.59
N THR A 721 -71.39 -58.46 -44.28
CA THR A 721 -72.38 -57.72 -43.49
C THR A 721 -72.26 -56.20 -43.70
N THR A 722 -73.31 -55.45 -43.36
CA THR A 722 -73.13 -54.02 -43.10
C THR A 722 -72.14 -53.80 -41.97
N VAL A 723 -71.36 -52.72 -42.05
CA VAL A 723 -70.39 -52.32 -41.02
C VAL A 723 -71.05 -52.18 -39.65
N VAL A 724 -70.36 -52.63 -38.60
CA VAL A 724 -70.67 -52.34 -37.19
C VAL A 724 -69.68 -51.29 -36.73
N PRO A 725 -70.09 -50.04 -36.40
CA PRO A 725 -69.18 -49.04 -35.87
C PRO A 725 -68.82 -49.34 -34.42
N LEU A 726 -67.57 -49.10 -34.05
CA LEU A 726 -67.05 -49.26 -32.69
C LEU A 726 -66.90 -47.90 -32.01
N ASP A 727 -66.99 -47.90 -30.68
CA ASP A 727 -66.72 -46.76 -29.80
C ASP A 727 -65.54 -47.01 -28.84
N GLY A 728 -64.94 -48.21 -28.86
CA GLY A 728 -63.72 -48.59 -28.15
C GLY A 728 -63.55 -50.11 -28.05
N SER A 729 -62.88 -50.57 -26.98
CA SER A 729 -62.85 -51.99 -26.60
C SER A 729 -64.19 -52.42 -26.00
N GLY A 730 -64.75 -53.56 -26.43
CA GLY A 730 -66.08 -54.02 -26.01
C GLY A 730 -66.58 -55.29 -26.71
N GLU A 731 -67.83 -55.68 -26.41
CA GLU A 731 -68.55 -56.77 -27.09
C GLU A 731 -69.44 -56.19 -28.21
N TYR A 732 -69.21 -56.60 -29.45
CA TYR A 732 -69.88 -56.13 -30.67
C TYR A 732 -70.50 -57.30 -31.43
N ARG A 733 -71.83 -57.27 -31.61
CA ARG A 733 -72.59 -58.32 -32.30
C ARG A 733 -72.74 -58.03 -33.79
N SER A 734 -72.60 -59.05 -34.62
CA SER A 734 -72.86 -58.95 -36.06
C SER A 734 -74.32 -58.57 -36.36
N PRO A 735 -74.60 -57.99 -37.54
CA PRO A 735 -75.94 -57.98 -38.12
C PRO A 735 -76.47 -59.41 -38.30
N ASP A 736 -77.78 -59.59 -38.23
CA ASP A 736 -78.42 -60.88 -38.47
C ASP A 736 -78.36 -61.26 -39.97
N VAL A 737 -77.86 -62.47 -40.26
CA VAL A 737 -77.91 -63.09 -41.59
C VAL A 737 -78.78 -64.36 -41.55
N SER A 738 -79.26 -64.84 -42.70
CA SER A 738 -80.02 -66.08 -42.77
C SER A 738 -79.82 -66.79 -44.11
N SER A 739 -79.47 -68.07 -44.08
CA SER A 739 -79.09 -68.81 -45.28
C SER A 739 -80.23 -69.72 -45.78
N PRO A 740 -80.50 -69.77 -47.09
CA PRO A 740 -81.45 -70.71 -47.69
C PRO A 740 -80.87 -72.12 -47.91
N THR A 741 -79.58 -72.35 -47.63
CA THR A 741 -78.91 -73.66 -47.80
C THR A 741 -78.37 -74.20 -46.48
N SER A 742 -78.56 -75.51 -46.26
CA SER A 742 -77.88 -76.23 -45.19
C SER A 742 -76.39 -76.39 -45.48
N GLY A 743 -75.57 -76.40 -44.44
CA GLY A 743 -74.11 -76.37 -44.55
C GLY A 743 -73.44 -75.72 -43.35
N THR A 744 -72.11 -75.77 -43.31
CA THR A 744 -71.32 -75.05 -42.31
C THR A 744 -71.06 -73.64 -42.81
N LYS A 745 -71.39 -72.62 -42.01
CA LYS A 745 -71.17 -71.21 -42.33
C LYS A 745 -69.98 -70.74 -41.49
N GLN A 746 -68.84 -70.55 -42.14
CA GLN A 746 -67.61 -70.08 -41.50
C GLN A 746 -67.67 -68.55 -41.39
N TRP A 747 -67.37 -68.02 -40.23
CA TRP A 747 -67.28 -66.58 -39.98
C TRP A 747 -65.83 -66.10 -40.08
N ILE A 748 -65.64 -64.87 -40.54
CA ILE A 748 -64.39 -64.11 -40.42
C ILE A 748 -64.78 -62.66 -40.11
N ALA A 749 -64.45 -62.18 -38.91
CA ALA A 749 -64.44 -60.74 -38.62
C ALA A 749 -63.20 -60.05 -39.22
N GLU A 750 -63.39 -58.83 -39.71
CA GLU A 750 -62.34 -57.92 -40.17
C GLU A 750 -62.52 -56.57 -39.45
N LEU A 751 -61.58 -56.22 -38.58
CA LEU A 751 -61.52 -54.94 -37.88
C LEU A 751 -60.78 -53.94 -38.76
N ARG A 752 -61.51 -52.89 -39.18
CA ARG A 752 -61.01 -51.77 -39.99
C ARG A 752 -60.93 -50.51 -39.14
N TYR A 753 -60.07 -49.59 -39.57
CA TYR A 753 -59.80 -48.34 -38.88
C TYR A 753 -59.54 -47.19 -39.86
N ARG A 754 -59.96 -45.96 -39.51
CA ARG A 754 -59.69 -44.74 -40.28
C ARG A 754 -58.95 -43.72 -39.43
N THR A 755 -57.79 -43.26 -39.92
CA THR A 755 -56.96 -42.24 -39.26
C THR A 755 -57.65 -40.87 -39.19
N ALA A 756 -58.53 -40.58 -40.15
CA ALA A 756 -59.42 -39.41 -40.17
C ALA A 756 -60.72 -39.76 -40.91
N ALA A 757 -61.77 -38.94 -40.75
CA ALA A 757 -63.09 -39.23 -41.32
C ALA A 757 -63.12 -39.44 -42.86
N ASP A 758 -62.23 -38.78 -43.59
CA ASP A 758 -62.09 -38.89 -45.06
C ASP A 758 -60.93 -39.83 -45.50
N ALA A 759 -60.31 -40.57 -44.57
CA ALA A 759 -59.20 -41.48 -44.85
C ALA A 759 -59.68 -42.87 -45.34
N GLU A 760 -58.80 -43.58 -46.07
CA GLU A 760 -59.01 -44.98 -46.43
C GLU A 760 -58.98 -45.89 -45.18
N THR A 761 -59.75 -46.98 -45.20
CA THR A 761 -59.81 -47.96 -44.12
C THR A 761 -58.58 -48.88 -44.13
N LEU A 762 -57.79 -48.87 -43.05
CA LEU A 762 -56.74 -49.84 -42.79
C LEU A 762 -57.34 -51.06 -42.06
N VAL A 763 -56.97 -52.28 -42.44
CA VAL A 763 -57.32 -53.49 -41.67
C VAL A 763 -56.31 -53.64 -40.53
N LEU A 764 -56.79 -53.66 -39.28
CA LEU A 764 -55.96 -53.89 -38.09
C LEU A 764 -55.87 -55.38 -37.74
N ALA A 765 -57.01 -56.08 -37.78
CA ALA A 765 -57.11 -57.50 -37.49
C ALA A 765 -58.11 -58.18 -38.43
N LYS A 766 -57.86 -59.45 -38.75
CA LYS A 766 -58.78 -60.30 -39.53
C LYS A 766 -58.69 -61.75 -39.06
N GLY A 767 -59.82 -62.39 -38.78
CA GLY A 767 -59.90 -63.79 -38.37
C GLY A 767 -59.41 -64.77 -39.45
N THR A 768 -59.03 -65.98 -39.06
CA THR A 768 -58.60 -67.03 -40.00
C THR A 768 -59.78 -67.94 -40.35
N CYS A 769 -59.76 -68.51 -41.55
CA CYS A 769 -60.84 -69.38 -42.02
C CYS A 769 -60.94 -70.67 -41.19
N GLY A 770 -61.98 -70.76 -40.36
CA GLY A 770 -62.25 -71.93 -39.52
C GLY A 770 -61.37 -72.04 -38.28
N ASP A 771 -61.09 -70.90 -37.63
CA ASP A 771 -60.68 -70.87 -36.22
C ASP A 771 -61.76 -71.51 -35.32
N GLU A 772 -61.41 -71.84 -34.07
CA GLU A 772 -62.37 -72.48 -33.14
C GLU A 772 -63.53 -71.52 -32.78
N ASP A 773 -64.73 -72.06 -32.61
CA ASP A 773 -66.01 -71.35 -32.42
C ASP A 773 -66.47 -70.39 -33.55
N GLU A 774 -65.72 -70.24 -34.65
CA GLU A 774 -66.07 -69.42 -35.83
C GLU A 774 -67.09 -70.05 -36.82
N SER A 775 -67.99 -70.93 -36.36
CA SER A 775 -68.89 -71.63 -37.30
C SER A 775 -70.34 -71.83 -36.84
N THR A 776 -71.28 -71.52 -37.74
CA THR A 776 -72.70 -71.85 -37.60
C THR A 776 -73.07 -73.03 -38.48
N ILE A 777 -73.62 -74.10 -37.88
CA ILE A 777 -74.19 -75.23 -38.61
C ILE A 777 -75.65 -74.91 -38.97
N VAL A 778 -75.91 -74.60 -40.24
CA VAL A 778 -77.26 -74.37 -40.77
C VAL A 778 -77.86 -75.69 -41.25
N SER A 779 -79.10 -76.00 -40.86
CA SER A 779 -79.73 -77.30 -41.15
C SER A 779 -81.23 -77.23 -41.44
N ASP A 780 -81.74 -78.19 -42.22
CA ASP A 780 -83.15 -78.33 -42.63
C ASP A 780 -84.10 -78.76 -41.48
N LEU A 781 -83.78 -78.43 -40.23
CA LEU A 781 -84.52 -78.83 -39.03
C LEU A 781 -85.84 -78.05 -38.88
N ALA A 782 -86.84 -78.48 -39.66
CA ALA A 782 -88.18 -77.92 -39.66
C ALA A 782 -88.81 -77.88 -38.26
N VAL A 783 -89.47 -76.76 -37.94
CA VAL A 783 -90.15 -76.46 -36.67
C VAL A 783 -91.07 -77.61 -36.25
N THR A 784 -90.57 -78.48 -35.37
CA THR A 784 -91.27 -79.68 -34.90
C THR A 784 -91.11 -79.83 -33.39
N GLY A 785 -92.07 -79.26 -32.65
CA GLY A 785 -92.05 -79.29 -31.19
C GLY A 785 -92.22 -80.70 -30.63
N ALA A 786 -91.16 -81.27 -30.08
CA ALA A 786 -91.23 -82.50 -29.29
C ALA A 786 -92.03 -82.26 -28.00
N ARG A 787 -93.06 -83.08 -27.77
CA ARG A 787 -93.79 -83.18 -26.50
C ARG A 787 -93.68 -84.60 -25.98
N ASP A 788 -93.51 -84.75 -24.68
CA ASP A 788 -93.79 -85.98 -23.96
C ASP A 788 -94.42 -85.68 -22.57
N GLY A 789 -94.57 -86.71 -21.75
CA GLY A 789 -94.97 -86.56 -20.35
C GLY A 789 -96.41 -86.09 -20.12
N ASN A 790 -96.55 -84.89 -19.55
CA ASN A 790 -97.61 -84.59 -18.56
C ASN A 790 -98.43 -83.29 -18.79
N GLY A 791 -98.38 -82.69 -19.97
CA GLY A 791 -99.49 -81.84 -20.46
C GLY A 791 -99.76 -80.49 -19.78
N MET A 792 -98.74 -79.73 -19.39
CA MET A 792 -98.86 -78.29 -19.08
C MET A 792 -97.73 -77.47 -19.73
N PRO A 793 -97.96 -76.19 -20.09
CA PRO A 793 -96.94 -75.32 -20.70
C PRO A 793 -96.08 -74.62 -19.63
N VAL A 794 -94.81 -74.36 -19.95
CA VAL A 794 -93.87 -73.61 -19.11
C VAL A 794 -93.16 -72.53 -19.94
N ARG A 795 -92.97 -71.34 -19.35
CA ARG A 795 -92.16 -70.23 -19.90
C ARG A 795 -90.86 -70.11 -19.11
N GLN A 796 -89.78 -69.75 -19.81
CA GLN A 796 -88.57 -69.05 -19.34
C GLN A 796 -87.96 -69.41 -17.98
N LEU A 797 -86.85 -70.14 -18.03
CA LEU A 797 -85.59 -69.99 -17.27
C LEU A 797 -84.57 -70.97 -17.90
N GLY A 798 -83.26 -70.74 -17.92
CA GLY A 798 -82.50 -69.58 -17.44
C GLY A 798 -81.16 -69.96 -16.82
N ALA A 799 -80.11 -70.05 -17.67
CA ALA A 799 -78.69 -70.18 -17.34
C ALA A 799 -78.16 -71.50 -16.68
N LEU A 800 -76.81 -71.58 -16.67
CA LEU A 800 -75.89 -72.40 -15.84
C LEU A 800 -75.47 -73.82 -16.29
N GLY A 801 -74.27 -73.89 -16.91
CA GLY A 801 -73.15 -74.68 -16.37
C GLY A 801 -72.33 -75.54 -17.36
N ALA A 802 -71.02 -75.80 -17.18
CA ALA A 802 -70.03 -75.17 -16.25
C ALA A 802 -68.56 -75.62 -16.50
N ALA A 803 -67.63 -74.66 -16.61
CA ALA A 803 -66.30 -74.53 -15.94
C ALA A 803 -65.21 -75.65 -15.90
N VAL A 804 -64.01 -75.26 -15.38
CA VAL A 804 -62.80 -76.05 -14.97
C VAL A 804 -61.90 -76.47 -16.16
N LEU A 805 -60.60 -76.12 -16.27
CA LEU A 805 -59.55 -75.43 -15.46
C LEU A 805 -58.85 -74.35 -16.36
N ALA A 806 -57.78 -73.60 -16.04
CA ALA A 806 -56.75 -73.54 -14.97
C ALA A 806 -56.52 -72.05 -14.58
N LEU A 807 -56.21 -71.66 -13.32
CA LEU A 807 -54.94 -71.69 -12.57
C LEU A 807 -53.72 -71.01 -13.25
N GLY A 808 -53.19 -69.89 -12.74
CA GLY A 808 -53.59 -69.21 -11.49
C GLY A 808 -53.02 -67.82 -11.24
N ILE A 809 -53.55 -67.16 -10.21
CA ILE A 809 -53.40 -65.73 -9.92
C ILE A 809 -52.49 -65.51 -8.70
N GLY A 810 -51.52 -64.59 -8.84
CA GLY A 810 -50.88 -63.93 -7.69
C GLY A 810 -51.75 -62.78 -7.20
N MET A 811 -52.18 -62.78 -5.93
CA MET A 811 -52.91 -61.64 -5.35
C MET A 811 -51.96 -60.52 -4.94
N ILE A 812 -52.40 -59.28 -5.09
CA ILE A 812 -52.57 -58.34 -3.97
C ILE A 812 -53.65 -57.31 -4.34
N ALA A 813 -54.51 -56.97 -3.38
CA ALA A 813 -55.65 -56.07 -3.60
C ALA A 813 -55.44 -54.71 -2.94
N ILE A 814 -56.02 -53.68 -3.56
CA ILE A 814 -56.13 -52.31 -3.06
C ILE A 814 -56.85 -52.28 -1.69
N SER A 815 -56.44 -51.39 -0.79
CA SER A 815 -57.36 -50.87 0.24
C SER A 815 -57.26 -49.34 0.38
N ARG A 816 -58.42 -48.67 0.31
CA ARG A 816 -58.56 -47.22 0.51
C ARG A 816 -58.85 -46.90 1.98
N ALA A 817 -58.27 -45.82 2.51
CA ALA A 817 -58.84 -45.08 3.63
C ALA A 817 -58.48 -43.58 3.56
N ARG A 818 -59.45 -42.67 3.75
CA ARG A 818 -59.26 -41.21 3.77
C ARG A 818 -59.69 -40.62 5.12
N ARG A 819 -58.73 -39.99 5.84
CA ARG A 819 -58.92 -39.01 6.93
C ARG A 819 -59.62 -39.56 8.22
N THR A 820 -59.53 -38.98 9.44
CA THR A 820 -59.10 -37.62 9.86
C THR A 820 -58.63 -37.56 11.35
N ARG A 821 -57.62 -36.72 11.64
CA ARG A 821 -57.39 -35.85 12.85
C ARG A 821 -57.43 -36.37 14.32
N ARG A 822 -56.45 -35.85 15.10
CA ARG A 822 -56.36 -35.66 16.60
C ARG A 822 -56.23 -36.93 17.47
N GLY A 823 -55.39 -37.02 18.52
CA GLY A 823 -54.23 -36.19 18.93
C GLY A 823 -53.97 -36.06 20.45
N ARG A 824 -52.68 -36.12 20.84
CA ARG A 824 -52.03 -35.51 22.05
C ARG A 824 -52.00 -36.28 23.40
N PHE A 825 -50.92 -36.03 24.17
CA PHE A 825 -50.56 -36.43 25.57
C PHE A 825 -49.98 -37.86 25.78
N VAL A 826 -48.96 -38.11 26.65
CA VAL A 826 -47.83 -37.27 27.17
C VAL A 826 -46.80 -38.14 27.95
N ALA A 827 -45.50 -37.81 27.87
CA ALA A 827 -44.42 -37.94 28.89
C ALA A 827 -43.07 -37.64 28.17
N THR A 828 -42.14 -36.74 28.53
CA THR A 828 -41.53 -36.22 29.79
C THR A 828 -40.45 -37.11 30.43
N LEU A 829 -39.18 -36.78 30.13
CA LEU A 829 -37.92 -36.79 30.92
C LEU A 829 -36.82 -36.34 29.91
N GLU A 830 -36.08 -35.24 30.07
CA GLU A 830 -34.96 -34.99 31.01
C GLU A 830 -33.77 -35.95 30.83
N SER A 831 -32.50 -35.50 30.72
CA SER A 831 -31.96 -34.12 30.66
C SER A 831 -30.49 -34.11 30.18
N ARG A 832 -29.99 -32.91 29.83
CA ARG A 832 -28.62 -32.55 29.36
C ARG A 832 -28.33 -32.85 27.89
#